data_AF-E2CAG3-F1
#
_entry.id   AF-E2CAG3-F1
#
_cell.length_a   1.000
_cell.length_b   1.000
_cell.length_c   1.000
_cell.angle_alpha   90.00
_cell.angle_beta   90.00
_cell.angle_gamma   90.00
#
_symmetry.space_group_name_H-M   'P 1'
#
loop_
_entity.id
_entity.type
_entity.pdbx_description
1 polymer ?
#
loop_
_entity_poly.entity_id
_entity_poly.type
_entity_poly.pdbx_seq_one_letter_code
_entity_poly.pdbx_strand_id
1 'polypeptide(L)'
;MPGLERINRCGRLIEEARRDFLKYYLKKCPTLFHICYDPIGTHRKARAFVGFLFGLGAAVALYEGIIVDLQFDMYTSAILGALLVAMLSIGCAASMQVRCICLLTIPTFLGRSGRNVLRALVLGYVIAGPLFNLTYNGKEVVRTFACTTQLTYNLTKTRYDLMFEPFQQAVLAMKADASELKDILSSVRDLMSPIVEEIEGEEEMRRLKEENDYLDELQDDTKRSDEIEEKHEKEIAKAKSEADVYEAKYKRKIEARCEEQLSRGAERCRQDTENWNYSKDNDNNNYYCCYITFNLNIRDMFADAYDKCYDKVSVFAAWLLCWPMKLTFVCNLVQALGGGNICDPEGKVDSGIGEGYVALKSARDTFGKSLKEAKLQYKIEKPPVILDLHDATDVALAVMHDFNVRRNVLESIMTVIKRCLSLVFLRIILSAQSYHDKYLTEIEHDNVYVTSYFRKIDARRKARGSLTLLPLKKMERSKFVDPYSLRPSKVERVHLAAQAVKLTLEVISVTTFLLMDRLFYETLDLIRRHSYMDFRLLSDENGLTRLTRMRERMEESLFPVLWALGYVSEHLKKDAGHHDVNLEIRGTGMIASLIRSLVRGFNVKKRVKTVVSNSACLPRPSELPRRVVFKIYSSYLGVFVLLFTSAYTQRLRRVICSFFYRRREKRRVLYLYNESLRRRLGHARFMRAKVRALARTRRLEYHLDPWVALRQRWPALCGWLVIFASARRRCLVCGEVEPRKGPELRECVNAPGCPFVHCPECWRDVGEICYACADLEDETDDDAEEYGAFLH
;
A
#
# COMPACT_ATOMS: atom_id res chain seq x y z
N MET A 1 -57.98 22.35 -50.35
CA MET A 1 -57.16 21.45 -51.20
C MET A 1 -57.60 20.01 -50.94
N PRO A 2 -58.03 19.26 -51.97
CA PRO A 2 -58.55 17.90 -51.78
C PRO A 2 -57.54 17.01 -51.05
N GLY A 3 -57.97 16.42 -49.93
CA GLY A 3 -57.19 15.43 -49.17
C GLY A 3 -56.28 15.98 -48.06
N LEU A 4 -56.06 17.29 -47.95
CA LEU A 4 -55.34 17.88 -46.80
C LEU A 4 -56.25 18.16 -45.58
N GLU A 5 -57.58 18.11 -45.75
CA GLU A 5 -58.56 18.37 -44.67
C GLU A 5 -58.33 17.53 -43.41
N ARG A 6 -57.90 16.26 -43.58
CA ARG A 6 -57.68 15.28 -42.50
C ARG A 6 -56.27 15.27 -41.91
N ILE A 7 -55.46 16.31 -42.15
CA ILE A 7 -54.15 16.49 -41.51
C ILE A 7 -54.32 17.23 -40.17
N ASN A 8 -53.50 16.88 -39.16
CA ASN A 8 -53.46 17.59 -37.88
C ASN A 8 -53.06 19.08 -38.05
N ARG A 9 -53.34 19.94 -37.05
CA ARG A 9 -53.07 21.39 -37.16
C ARG A 9 -51.60 21.68 -37.48
N CYS A 10 -50.65 20.97 -36.85
CA CYS A 10 -49.21 21.08 -37.13
C CYS A 10 -48.86 20.70 -38.58
N GLY A 11 -49.38 19.58 -39.10
CA GLY A 11 -49.05 19.12 -40.45
C GLY A 11 -49.64 20.01 -41.55
N ARG A 12 -50.78 20.67 -41.31
CA ARG A 12 -51.29 21.70 -42.22
C ARG A 12 -50.33 22.90 -42.28
N LEU A 13 -49.96 23.44 -41.11
CA LEU A 13 -48.97 24.52 -41.00
C LEU A 13 -47.62 24.14 -41.65
N ILE A 14 -47.13 22.92 -41.47
CA ILE A 14 -45.87 22.44 -42.06
C ILE A 14 -45.96 22.32 -43.60
N GLU A 15 -47.05 21.77 -44.15
CA GLU A 15 -47.24 21.67 -45.62
C GLU A 15 -47.66 23.01 -46.28
N GLU A 16 -48.09 24.00 -45.49
CA GLU A 16 -48.26 25.39 -45.92
C GLU A 16 -46.91 26.11 -45.92
N ALA A 17 -46.21 26.17 -44.78
CA ALA A 17 -44.88 26.76 -44.66
C ALA A 17 -43.87 26.16 -45.66
N ARG A 18 -43.88 24.84 -45.88
CA ARG A 18 -43.04 24.19 -46.91
C ARG A 18 -43.40 24.65 -48.33
N ARG A 19 -44.68 24.82 -48.64
CA ARG A 19 -45.14 25.27 -49.96
C ARG A 19 -44.73 26.71 -50.22
N ASP A 20 -44.89 27.57 -49.21
CA ASP A 20 -44.56 28.98 -49.34
C ASP A 20 -43.04 29.21 -49.31
N PHE A 21 -42.30 28.40 -48.55
CA PHE A 21 -40.84 28.29 -48.69
C PHE A 21 -40.42 27.87 -50.10
N LEU A 22 -41.05 26.85 -50.70
CA LEU A 22 -40.72 26.42 -52.07
C LEU A 22 -41.02 27.51 -53.11
N LYS A 23 -42.13 28.25 -52.97
CA LYS A 23 -42.41 29.42 -53.81
C LYS A 23 -41.37 30.54 -53.61
N TYR A 24 -41.04 30.85 -52.36
CA TYR A 24 -40.04 31.87 -52.03
C TYR A 24 -38.66 31.51 -52.56
N TYR A 25 -38.25 30.25 -52.40
CA TYR A 25 -36.97 29.73 -52.89
C TYR A 25 -36.89 29.76 -54.42
N LEU A 26 -37.97 29.37 -55.12
CA LEU A 26 -38.09 29.53 -56.57
C LEU A 26 -38.00 31.02 -57.01
N LYS A 27 -38.62 31.94 -56.25
CA LYS A 27 -38.60 33.38 -56.55
C LYS A 27 -37.24 34.04 -56.29
N LYS A 28 -36.53 33.65 -55.22
CA LYS A 28 -35.26 34.27 -54.82
C LYS A 28 -34.03 33.63 -55.47
N CYS A 29 -34.02 32.31 -55.64
CA CYS A 29 -32.88 31.55 -56.15
C CYS A 29 -33.31 30.56 -57.24
N PRO A 30 -33.89 31.02 -58.37
CA PRO A 30 -34.47 30.13 -59.39
C PRO A 30 -33.47 29.14 -59.97
N THR A 31 -32.23 29.56 -60.20
CA THR A 31 -31.14 28.70 -60.71
C THR A 31 -30.86 27.53 -59.75
N LEU A 32 -30.66 27.82 -58.47
CA LEU A 32 -30.42 26.81 -57.43
C LEU A 32 -31.66 25.93 -57.19
N PHE A 33 -32.87 26.51 -57.29
CA PHE A 33 -34.12 25.75 -57.23
C PHE A 33 -34.18 24.69 -58.34
N HIS A 34 -33.96 25.08 -59.60
CA HIS A 34 -33.95 24.16 -60.74
C HIS A 34 -32.86 23.09 -60.61
N ILE A 35 -31.64 23.47 -60.20
CA ILE A 35 -30.56 22.52 -59.89
C ILE A 35 -31.01 21.49 -58.84
N CYS A 36 -31.73 21.88 -57.79
CA CYS A 36 -32.22 20.95 -56.76
C CYS A 36 -33.48 20.15 -57.15
N TYR A 37 -34.41 20.74 -57.92
CA TYR A 37 -35.77 20.20 -58.07
C TYR A 37 -36.12 19.62 -59.44
N ASP A 38 -35.39 19.95 -60.51
CA ASP A 38 -35.64 19.41 -61.85
C ASP A 38 -35.38 17.90 -61.95
N PRO A 39 -35.88 17.21 -63.01
CA PRO A 39 -35.62 15.79 -63.25
C PRO A 39 -34.12 15.41 -63.20
N ILE A 40 -33.86 14.14 -62.93
CA ILE A 40 -32.49 13.59 -62.94
C ILE A 40 -32.01 13.57 -64.39
N GLY A 41 -31.13 14.51 -64.74
CA GLY A 41 -30.54 14.62 -66.09
C GLY A 41 -30.17 16.05 -66.48
N THR A 42 -31.02 17.04 -66.16
CA THR A 42 -30.93 18.41 -66.70
C THR A 42 -29.63 19.13 -66.30
N HIS A 43 -29.39 19.31 -64.99
CA HIS A 43 -28.27 20.11 -64.48
C HIS A 43 -27.03 19.27 -64.12
N ARG A 44 -26.56 18.41 -65.04
CA ARG A 44 -25.52 17.39 -64.73
C ARG A 44 -24.22 18.00 -64.19
N LYS A 45 -23.66 19.03 -64.86
CA LYS A 45 -22.40 19.70 -64.44
C LYS A 45 -22.53 20.39 -63.07
N ALA A 46 -23.57 21.20 -62.87
CA ALA A 46 -23.79 21.91 -61.61
C ALA A 46 -24.02 20.94 -60.43
N ARG A 47 -24.79 19.86 -60.63
CA ARG A 47 -24.98 18.81 -59.61
C ARG A 47 -23.71 18.03 -59.30
N ALA A 48 -22.78 17.88 -60.26
CA ALA A 48 -21.48 17.27 -60.04
C ALA A 48 -20.57 18.20 -59.23
N PHE A 49 -20.54 19.51 -59.53
CA PHE A 49 -19.77 20.50 -58.77
C PHE A 49 -20.24 20.64 -57.31
N VAL A 50 -21.55 20.77 -57.08
CA VAL A 50 -22.12 20.77 -55.72
C VAL A 50 -21.85 19.44 -55.01
N GLY A 51 -21.89 18.32 -55.74
CA GLY A 51 -21.51 17.00 -55.23
C GLY A 51 -20.04 16.92 -54.81
N PHE A 52 -19.12 17.47 -55.61
CA PHE A 52 -17.69 17.53 -55.32
C PHE A 52 -17.40 18.30 -54.03
N LEU A 53 -17.94 19.52 -53.89
CA LEU A 53 -17.77 20.34 -52.68
C LEU A 53 -18.34 19.66 -51.43
N PHE A 54 -19.49 18.99 -51.57
CA PHE A 54 -20.08 18.21 -50.47
C PHE A 54 -19.22 16.99 -50.10
N GLY A 55 -18.66 16.28 -51.09
CA GLY A 55 -17.76 15.15 -50.87
C GLY A 55 -16.45 15.55 -50.21
N LEU A 56 -15.89 16.70 -50.60
CA LEU A 56 -14.69 17.29 -49.98
C LEU A 56 -14.95 17.63 -48.50
N GLY A 57 -16.04 18.32 -48.19
CA GLY A 57 -16.42 18.64 -46.81
C GLY A 57 -16.68 17.39 -45.96
N ALA A 58 -17.33 16.37 -46.54
CA ALA A 58 -17.54 15.09 -45.88
C ALA A 58 -16.23 14.32 -45.63
N ALA A 59 -15.26 14.40 -46.55
CA ALA A 59 -13.95 13.79 -46.40
C ALA A 59 -13.13 14.44 -45.29
N VAL A 60 -13.09 15.78 -45.22
CA VAL A 60 -12.40 16.51 -44.14
C VAL A 60 -13.01 16.15 -42.77
N ALA A 61 -14.34 16.11 -42.66
CA ALA A 61 -15.01 15.71 -41.43
C ALA A 61 -14.68 14.26 -40.99
N LEU A 62 -14.48 13.34 -41.94
CA LEU A 62 -14.09 11.95 -41.67
C LEU A 62 -12.58 11.77 -41.43
N TYR A 63 -11.73 12.63 -42.01
CA TYR A 63 -10.31 12.67 -41.71
C TYR A 63 -10.08 13.07 -40.24
N GLU A 64 -10.65 14.19 -39.82
CA GLU A 64 -10.61 14.68 -38.43
C GLU A 64 -11.24 13.68 -37.45
N GLY A 65 -12.38 13.10 -37.80
CA GLY A 65 -13.14 12.20 -36.91
C GLY A 65 -12.68 10.74 -36.85
N ILE A 66 -11.72 10.31 -37.69
CA ILE A 66 -11.26 8.91 -37.74
C ILE A 66 -9.74 8.81 -37.86
N ILE A 67 -9.13 9.48 -38.84
CA ILE A 67 -7.71 9.28 -39.19
C ILE A 67 -6.80 9.96 -38.17
N VAL A 68 -7.15 11.18 -37.71
CA VAL A 68 -6.41 11.89 -36.66
C VAL A 68 -6.43 11.12 -35.33
N ASP A 69 -7.60 10.59 -34.93
CA ASP A 69 -7.78 9.82 -33.69
C ASP A 69 -7.08 8.44 -33.71
N LEU A 70 -6.71 7.91 -34.88
CA LEU A 70 -5.98 6.62 -35.00
C LEU A 70 -4.49 6.72 -34.63
N GLN A 71 -3.93 7.94 -34.59
CA GLN A 71 -2.52 8.20 -34.29
C GLN A 71 -1.56 7.39 -35.17
N PHE A 72 -1.78 7.42 -36.48
CA PHE A 72 -0.83 6.90 -37.47
C PHE A 72 0.33 7.87 -37.71
N ASP A 73 1.44 7.35 -38.23
CA ASP A 73 2.56 8.16 -38.72
C ASP A 73 2.11 9.20 -39.75
N MET A 74 2.81 10.33 -39.79
CA MET A 74 2.50 11.49 -40.63
C MET A 74 2.26 11.10 -42.11
N TYR A 75 3.10 10.24 -42.67
CA TYR A 75 2.98 9.76 -44.06
C TYR A 75 1.72 8.90 -44.26
N THR A 76 1.47 7.94 -43.37
CA THR A 76 0.30 7.05 -43.43
C THR A 76 -1.00 7.84 -43.28
N SER A 77 -1.04 8.80 -42.36
CA SER A 77 -2.17 9.72 -42.18
C SER A 77 -2.43 10.55 -43.45
N ALA A 78 -1.38 11.14 -44.03
CA ALA A 78 -1.49 11.94 -45.26
C ALA A 78 -1.98 11.13 -46.46
N ILE A 79 -1.46 9.91 -46.67
CA ILE A 79 -1.87 9.02 -47.77
C ILE A 79 -3.34 8.60 -47.60
N LEU A 80 -3.74 8.15 -46.40
CA LEU A 80 -5.14 7.77 -46.12
C LEU A 80 -6.09 8.96 -46.28
N GLY A 81 -5.68 10.16 -45.83
CA GLY A 81 -6.43 11.40 -46.01
C GLY A 81 -6.61 11.78 -47.49
N ALA A 82 -5.54 11.73 -48.28
CA ALA A 82 -5.60 12.01 -49.72
C ALA A 82 -6.53 11.02 -50.46
N LEU A 83 -6.43 9.72 -50.16
CA LEU A 83 -7.32 8.70 -50.72
C LEU A 83 -8.79 8.93 -50.33
N LEU A 84 -9.05 9.25 -49.06
CA LEU A 84 -10.39 9.56 -48.55
C LEU A 84 -11.01 10.78 -49.26
N VAL A 85 -10.23 11.86 -49.40
CA VAL A 85 -10.63 13.09 -50.11
C VAL A 85 -10.92 12.82 -51.58
N ALA A 86 -10.03 12.12 -52.28
CA ALA A 86 -10.23 11.77 -53.70
C ALA A 86 -11.51 10.92 -53.88
N MET A 87 -11.64 9.83 -53.12
CA MET A 87 -12.76 8.88 -53.25
C MET A 87 -14.12 9.52 -52.94
N LEU A 88 -14.23 10.31 -51.87
CA LEU A 88 -15.50 10.95 -51.51
C LEU A 88 -15.86 12.14 -52.42
N SER A 89 -14.89 12.95 -52.82
CA SER A 89 -15.14 14.12 -53.69
C SER A 89 -15.54 13.67 -55.10
N ILE A 90 -14.80 12.74 -55.70
CA ILE A 90 -15.12 12.16 -57.02
C ILE A 90 -16.40 11.33 -56.93
N GLY A 91 -16.54 10.49 -55.89
CA GLY A 91 -17.72 9.66 -55.66
C GLY A 91 -19.00 10.49 -55.53
N CYS A 92 -18.97 11.60 -54.80
CA CYS A 92 -20.12 12.50 -54.68
C CYS A 92 -20.37 13.34 -55.94
N ALA A 93 -19.35 13.67 -56.73
CA ALA A 93 -19.54 14.31 -58.03
C ALA A 93 -20.25 13.37 -59.03
N ALA A 94 -19.76 12.14 -59.14
CA ALA A 94 -20.21 11.17 -60.13
C ALA A 94 -21.51 10.45 -59.74
N SER A 95 -21.61 9.89 -58.53
CA SER A 95 -22.69 8.97 -58.14
C SER A 95 -23.78 9.62 -57.30
N MET A 96 -25.04 9.34 -57.60
CA MET A 96 -26.17 9.75 -56.75
C MET A 96 -26.31 8.87 -55.50
N GLN A 97 -25.84 7.62 -55.56
CA GLN A 97 -25.86 6.68 -54.43
C GLN A 97 -24.91 7.17 -53.33
N VAL A 98 -23.67 7.50 -53.70
CA VAL A 98 -22.66 8.02 -52.75
C VAL A 98 -23.16 9.32 -52.10
N ARG A 99 -23.67 10.28 -52.87
CA ARG A 99 -24.32 11.50 -52.33
C ARG A 99 -25.43 11.19 -51.32
N CYS A 100 -26.30 10.23 -51.61
CA CYS A 100 -27.38 9.84 -50.72
C CYS A 100 -26.84 9.20 -49.43
N ILE A 101 -25.89 8.26 -49.53
CA ILE A 101 -25.27 7.59 -48.37
C ILE A 101 -24.52 8.61 -47.50
N CYS A 102 -23.75 9.51 -48.09
CA CYS A 102 -23.04 10.58 -47.37
C CYS A 102 -24.00 11.55 -46.65
N LEU A 103 -25.19 11.84 -47.19
CA LEU A 103 -26.21 12.60 -46.45
C LEU A 103 -26.94 11.76 -45.40
N LEU A 104 -27.07 10.44 -45.60
CA LEU A 104 -27.66 9.51 -44.63
C LEU A 104 -26.79 9.25 -43.40
N THR A 105 -25.48 9.51 -43.45
CA THR A 105 -24.62 9.39 -42.25
C THR A 105 -25.06 10.37 -41.17
N ILE A 106 -25.51 11.58 -41.53
CA ILE A 106 -25.95 12.64 -40.60
C ILE A 106 -27.10 12.17 -39.69
N PRO A 107 -28.30 11.78 -40.18
CA PRO A 107 -29.36 11.25 -39.32
C PRO A 107 -29.02 9.90 -38.68
N THR A 108 -28.05 9.14 -39.23
CA THR A 108 -27.60 7.87 -38.65
C THR A 108 -26.69 8.09 -37.44
N PHE A 109 -25.85 9.13 -37.47
CA PHE A 109 -25.10 9.64 -36.32
C PHE A 109 -26.05 10.19 -35.26
N LEU A 110 -27.03 11.03 -35.66
CA LEU A 110 -28.09 11.50 -34.76
C LEU A 110 -29.11 10.40 -34.36
N GLY A 111 -28.80 9.13 -34.63
CA GLY A 111 -29.62 7.95 -34.32
C GLY A 111 -28.94 7.02 -33.32
N ARG A 112 -29.31 5.73 -33.36
CA ARG A 112 -28.77 4.69 -32.46
C ARG A 112 -27.26 4.51 -32.62
N SER A 113 -26.72 4.63 -33.83
CA SER A 113 -25.31 4.38 -34.12
C SER A 113 -24.39 5.44 -33.50
N GLY A 114 -24.67 6.74 -33.69
CA GLY A 114 -23.87 7.80 -33.06
C GLY A 114 -24.09 7.93 -31.55
N ARG A 115 -25.28 7.57 -31.01
CA ARG A 115 -25.43 7.40 -29.55
C ARG A 115 -24.46 6.37 -28.97
N ASN A 116 -24.25 5.26 -29.67
CA ASN A 116 -23.29 4.24 -29.23
C ASN A 116 -21.84 4.77 -29.33
N VAL A 117 -21.50 5.50 -30.40
CA VAL A 117 -20.18 6.17 -30.54
C VAL A 117 -19.94 7.15 -29.40
N LEU A 118 -20.88 8.05 -29.10
CA LEU A 118 -20.74 9.02 -28.00
C LEU A 118 -20.61 8.35 -26.63
N ARG A 119 -21.37 7.28 -26.34
CA ARG A 119 -21.19 6.50 -25.10
C ARG A 119 -19.80 5.86 -25.01
N ALA A 120 -19.26 5.41 -26.14
CA ALA A 120 -17.95 4.78 -26.21
C ALA A 120 -16.81 5.83 -26.10
N LEU A 121 -17.00 7.05 -26.63
CA LEU A 121 -16.14 8.21 -26.39
C LEU A 121 -16.16 8.65 -24.91
N VAL A 122 -17.34 8.66 -24.27
CA VAL A 122 -17.45 8.91 -22.82
C VAL A 122 -16.65 7.89 -22.02
N LEU A 123 -16.75 6.59 -22.33
CA LEU A 123 -15.91 5.57 -21.71
C LEU A 123 -14.41 5.88 -21.89
N GLY A 124 -14.00 6.31 -23.09
CA GLY A 124 -12.65 6.79 -23.35
C GLY A 124 -12.22 7.97 -22.47
N TYR A 125 -13.09 8.98 -22.27
CA TYR A 125 -12.83 10.13 -21.39
C TYR A 125 -12.81 9.76 -19.91
N VAL A 126 -13.63 8.80 -19.47
CA VAL A 126 -13.63 8.32 -18.08
C VAL A 126 -12.34 7.59 -17.78
N ILE A 127 -11.85 6.75 -18.69
CA ILE A 127 -10.63 5.99 -18.43
C ILE A 127 -9.37 6.87 -18.56
N ALA A 128 -9.29 7.70 -19.61
CA ALA A 128 -8.17 8.63 -19.78
C ALA A 128 -8.22 9.87 -18.85
N GLY A 129 -9.29 10.02 -18.08
CA GLY A 129 -9.51 11.09 -17.11
C GLY A 129 -9.47 10.55 -15.67
N PRO A 130 -10.61 10.45 -14.97
CA PRO A 130 -10.65 10.03 -13.57
C PRO A 130 -9.98 8.68 -13.29
N LEU A 131 -10.11 7.67 -14.16
CA LEU A 131 -9.48 6.37 -13.87
C LEU A 131 -7.94 6.44 -13.87
N PHE A 132 -7.35 7.26 -14.75
CA PHE A 132 -5.91 7.48 -14.80
C PHE A 132 -5.43 8.48 -13.73
N ASN A 133 -6.27 9.44 -13.35
CA ASN A 133 -5.98 10.35 -12.24
C ASN A 133 -5.99 9.60 -10.89
N LEU A 134 -6.93 8.67 -10.70
CA LEU A 134 -6.98 7.73 -9.58
C LEU A 134 -5.70 6.87 -9.48
N THR A 135 -5.18 6.35 -10.60
CA THR A 135 -3.93 5.58 -10.57
C THR A 135 -2.70 6.46 -10.32
N TYR A 136 -2.67 7.69 -10.82
CA TYR A 136 -1.62 8.66 -10.45
C TYR A 136 -1.64 8.97 -8.93
N ASN A 137 -2.82 9.27 -8.39
CA ASN A 137 -2.99 9.53 -6.95
C ASN A 137 -2.65 8.29 -6.11
N GLY A 138 -3.02 7.09 -6.56
CA GLY A 138 -2.60 5.82 -5.94
C GLY A 138 -1.08 5.61 -5.95
N LYS A 139 -0.38 5.99 -7.02
CA LYS A 139 1.10 5.97 -7.07
C LYS A 139 1.71 6.92 -6.03
N GLU A 140 1.13 8.09 -5.83
CA GLU A 140 1.57 9.03 -4.80
C GLU A 140 1.30 8.53 -3.38
N VAL A 141 0.22 7.77 -3.13
CA VAL A 141 0.01 7.06 -1.86
C VAL A 141 1.15 6.06 -1.61
N VAL A 142 1.44 5.18 -2.58
CA VAL A 142 2.50 4.18 -2.48
C VAL A 142 3.86 4.84 -2.22
N ARG A 143 4.21 5.89 -2.97
CA ARG A 143 5.45 6.65 -2.80
C ARG A 143 5.54 7.32 -1.42
N THR A 144 4.44 7.91 -0.95
CA THR A 144 4.36 8.58 0.36
C THR A 144 4.57 7.58 1.48
N PHE A 145 3.89 6.43 1.42
CA PHE A 145 3.99 5.36 2.41
C PHE A 145 5.41 4.78 2.46
N ALA A 146 5.96 4.40 1.30
CA ALA A 146 7.33 3.95 1.14
C ALA A 146 8.36 4.90 1.77
N CYS A 147 8.32 6.17 1.38
CA CYS A 147 9.24 7.19 1.87
C CYS A 147 9.08 7.44 3.38
N THR A 148 7.85 7.46 3.89
CA THR A 148 7.57 7.65 5.32
C THR A 148 8.08 6.46 6.15
N THR A 149 7.93 5.23 5.66
CA THR A 149 8.46 4.03 6.31
C THR A 149 9.99 4.04 6.34
N GLN A 150 10.65 4.36 5.22
CA GLN A 150 12.11 4.47 5.14
C GLN A 150 12.65 5.59 6.06
N LEU A 151 11.99 6.74 6.08
CA LEU A 151 12.34 7.85 6.98
C LEU A 151 12.19 7.45 8.45
N THR A 152 11.08 6.77 8.79
CA THR A 152 10.82 6.28 10.14
C THR A 152 11.86 5.24 10.57
N TYR A 153 12.24 4.32 9.69
CA TYR A 153 13.31 3.36 9.93
C TYR A 153 14.65 4.06 10.20
N ASN A 154 15.07 4.99 9.32
CA ASN A 154 16.33 5.73 9.49
C ASN A 154 16.36 6.57 10.79
N LEU A 155 15.25 7.21 11.14
CA LEU A 155 15.12 7.94 12.42
C LEU A 155 15.13 7.00 13.63
N THR A 156 14.49 5.83 13.51
CA THR A 156 14.46 4.81 14.59
C THR A 156 15.83 4.20 14.81
N LYS A 157 16.56 3.87 13.73
CA LYS A 157 17.95 3.45 13.77
C LYS A 157 18.84 4.52 14.41
N THR A 158 18.74 5.78 13.97
CA THR A 158 19.51 6.89 14.56
C THR A 158 19.22 7.06 16.06
N ARG A 159 17.96 6.91 16.50
CA ARG A 159 17.60 6.92 17.93
C ARG A 159 18.18 5.73 18.68
N TYR A 160 18.08 4.52 18.11
CA TYR A 160 18.62 3.30 18.69
C TYR A 160 20.13 3.40 18.86
N ASP A 161 20.86 3.82 17.82
CA ASP A 161 22.30 4.03 17.85
C ASP A 161 22.67 5.06 18.94
N LEU A 162 22.03 6.23 18.96
CA LEU A 162 22.26 7.26 20.00
C LEU A 162 21.93 6.81 21.44
N MET A 163 21.02 5.86 21.63
CA MET A 163 20.65 5.34 22.96
C MET A 163 21.54 4.17 23.41
N PHE A 164 21.86 3.24 22.51
CA PHE A 164 22.50 1.96 22.85
C PHE A 164 24.00 1.89 22.51
N GLU A 165 24.49 2.63 21.51
CA GLU A 165 25.92 2.69 21.18
C GLU A 165 26.78 3.18 22.38
N PRO A 166 26.45 4.29 23.08
CA PRO A 166 27.25 4.73 24.24
C PRO A 166 27.23 3.70 25.38
N PHE A 167 26.12 2.97 25.56
CA PHE A 167 26.04 1.89 26.55
C PHE A 167 26.92 0.69 26.17
N GLN A 168 26.93 0.29 24.89
CA GLN A 168 27.82 -0.76 24.38
C GLN A 168 29.29 -0.37 24.53
N GLN A 169 29.65 0.88 24.22
CA GLN A 169 31.01 1.41 24.40
C GLN A 169 31.42 1.42 25.88
N ALA A 170 30.53 1.82 26.80
CA ALA A 170 30.79 1.79 28.23
C ALA A 170 31.01 0.35 28.76
N VAL A 171 30.19 -0.62 28.34
CA VAL A 171 30.37 -2.04 28.72
C VAL A 171 31.66 -2.63 28.14
N LEU A 172 32.06 -2.24 26.94
CA LEU A 172 33.34 -2.66 26.34
C LEU A 172 34.55 -2.03 27.06
N ALA A 173 34.45 -0.77 27.48
CA ALA A 173 35.48 -0.11 28.30
C ALA A 173 35.61 -0.80 29.67
N MET A 174 34.49 -1.08 30.36
CA MET A 174 34.48 -1.83 31.63
C MET A 174 35.20 -3.19 31.52
N LYS A 175 35.13 -3.86 30.36
CA LYS A 175 35.85 -5.12 30.15
C LYS A 175 37.36 -4.90 30.12
N ALA A 176 37.84 -3.82 29.52
CA ALA A 176 39.27 -3.49 29.45
C ALA A 176 39.82 -3.18 30.85
N ASP A 177 39.16 -2.28 31.58
CA ASP A 177 39.52 -1.91 32.96
C ASP A 177 39.52 -3.15 33.90
N ALA A 178 38.55 -4.06 33.72
CA ALA A 178 38.47 -5.29 34.51
C ALA A 178 39.56 -6.32 34.17
N SER A 179 40.06 -6.36 32.92
CA SER A 179 41.26 -7.14 32.60
C SER A 179 42.52 -6.52 33.20
N GLU A 180 42.69 -5.20 33.10
CA GLU A 180 43.86 -4.51 33.66
C GLU A 180 43.97 -4.71 35.18
N LEU A 181 42.86 -4.59 35.92
CA LEU A 181 42.82 -4.87 37.36
C LEU A 181 43.16 -6.33 37.70
N LYS A 182 42.82 -7.28 36.83
CA LYS A 182 43.17 -8.69 37.00
C LYS A 182 44.67 -8.92 36.77
N ASP A 183 45.25 -8.23 35.79
CA ASP A 183 46.67 -8.34 35.46
C ASP A 183 47.55 -7.71 36.56
N ILE A 184 47.12 -6.58 37.12
CA ILE A 184 47.71 -5.97 38.33
C ILE A 184 47.66 -6.95 39.53
N LEU A 185 46.52 -7.64 39.73
CA LEU A 185 46.38 -8.63 40.81
C LEU A 185 47.34 -9.83 40.65
N SER A 186 47.62 -10.29 39.43
CA SER A 186 48.68 -11.29 39.20
C SER A 186 50.04 -10.72 39.59
N SER A 187 50.41 -9.53 39.09
CA SER A 187 51.71 -8.92 39.41
C SER A 187 51.94 -8.75 40.92
N VAL A 188 50.91 -8.35 41.69
CA VAL A 188 50.99 -8.26 43.15
C VAL A 188 51.15 -9.65 43.81
N ARG A 189 50.49 -10.69 43.29
CA ARG A 189 50.68 -12.07 43.79
C ARG A 189 52.10 -12.56 43.54
N ASP A 190 52.62 -12.31 42.35
CA ASP A 190 53.94 -12.80 41.93
C ASP A 190 55.05 -12.12 42.74
N LEU A 191 54.93 -10.80 43.02
CA LEU A 191 55.82 -10.07 43.94
C LEU A 191 55.73 -10.55 45.39
N MET A 192 54.56 -10.99 45.85
CA MET A 192 54.37 -11.51 47.21
C MET A 192 54.87 -12.94 47.39
N SER A 193 54.95 -13.75 46.32
CA SER A 193 55.35 -15.16 46.39
C SER A 193 56.68 -15.40 47.12
N PRO A 194 57.79 -14.69 46.83
CA PRO A 194 59.05 -14.93 47.55
C PRO A 194 59.00 -14.53 49.03
N ILE A 195 58.21 -13.54 49.42
CA ILE A 195 58.06 -13.12 50.83
C ILE A 195 57.28 -14.17 51.63
N VAL A 196 56.25 -14.76 50.99
CA VAL A 196 55.48 -15.87 51.57
C VAL A 196 56.36 -17.10 51.74
N GLU A 197 57.17 -17.45 50.74
CA GLU A 197 58.11 -18.57 50.83
C GLU A 197 59.20 -18.34 51.90
N GLU A 198 59.68 -17.10 52.06
CA GLU A 198 60.70 -16.79 53.06
C GLU A 198 60.21 -16.97 54.50
N ILE A 199 58.92 -16.67 54.77
CA ILE A 199 58.32 -16.69 56.12
C ILE A 199 57.53 -17.97 56.41
N GLU A 200 56.83 -18.52 55.41
CA GLU A 200 55.98 -19.72 55.54
C GLU A 200 56.62 -21.00 54.98
N GLY A 201 57.70 -20.90 54.20
CA GLY A 201 58.35 -22.04 53.54
C GLY A 201 59.12 -22.95 54.49
N GLU A 202 58.68 -24.20 54.59
CA GLU A 202 59.21 -25.19 55.55
C GLU A 202 60.36 -26.03 54.96
N GLU A 203 60.59 -26.01 53.64
CA GLU A 203 61.59 -26.88 52.99
C GLU A 203 63.04 -26.48 53.32
N GLU A 204 63.33 -25.18 53.42
CA GLU A 204 64.65 -24.69 53.85
C GLU A 204 64.96 -25.09 55.29
N MET A 205 63.97 -24.99 56.19
CA MET A 205 64.11 -25.41 57.59
C MET A 205 64.43 -26.89 57.73
N ARG A 206 63.77 -27.76 56.93
CA ARG A 206 64.06 -29.20 56.93
C ARG A 206 65.52 -29.48 56.54
N ARG A 207 66.04 -28.79 55.51
CA ARG A 207 67.43 -28.94 55.07
C ARG A 207 68.43 -28.46 56.12
N LEU A 208 68.17 -27.30 56.74
CA LEU A 208 69.01 -26.75 57.82
C LEU A 208 69.09 -27.69 59.02
N LYS A 209 67.97 -28.31 59.42
CA LYS A 209 67.96 -29.34 60.47
C LYS A 209 68.78 -30.57 60.05
N GLU A 210 68.57 -31.08 58.83
CA GLU A 210 69.29 -32.26 58.33
C GLU A 210 70.82 -32.02 58.24
N GLU A 211 71.28 -30.83 57.86
CA GLU A 211 72.71 -30.49 57.83
C GLU A 211 73.30 -30.23 59.23
N ASN A 212 72.58 -29.52 60.11
CA ASN A 212 73.05 -29.26 61.47
C ASN A 212 73.13 -30.54 62.30
N ASP A 213 72.08 -31.37 62.29
CA ASP A 213 72.06 -32.66 62.99
C ASP A 213 73.22 -33.58 62.55
N TYR A 214 73.54 -33.58 61.25
CA TYR A 214 74.64 -34.38 60.70
C TYR A 214 76.01 -33.89 61.18
N LEU A 215 76.21 -32.57 61.28
CA LEU A 215 77.45 -31.99 61.81
C LEU A 215 77.59 -32.21 63.31
N ASP A 216 76.50 -32.09 64.07
CA ASP A 216 76.49 -32.30 65.53
C ASP A 216 76.78 -33.78 65.87
N GLU A 217 76.19 -34.73 65.13
CA GLU A 217 76.46 -36.17 65.25
C GLU A 217 77.92 -36.53 64.88
N LEU A 218 78.55 -35.81 63.94
CA LEU A 218 79.97 -35.97 63.62
C LEU A 218 80.92 -35.52 64.76
N GLN A 219 80.41 -34.69 65.68
CA GLN A 219 81.19 -34.04 66.74
C GLN A 219 80.94 -34.64 68.12
N ASP A 220 80.08 -35.67 68.23
CA ASP A 220 79.61 -36.29 69.49
C ASP A 220 78.97 -35.25 70.44
N ASP A 221 78.28 -34.26 69.87
CA ASP A 221 77.60 -33.17 70.58
C ASP A 221 76.07 -33.37 70.58
N THR A 222 75.35 -32.64 71.43
CA THR A 222 73.88 -32.68 71.46
C THR A 222 73.28 -32.01 70.24
N LYS A 223 72.24 -32.61 69.65
CA LYS A 223 71.50 -32.06 68.49
C LYS A 223 70.84 -30.72 68.83
N ARG A 224 71.53 -29.62 68.56
CA ARG A 224 71.02 -28.27 68.89
C ARG A 224 69.80 -27.88 68.06
N SER A 225 69.57 -28.51 66.90
CA SER A 225 68.33 -28.34 66.14
C SER A 225 67.11 -28.68 66.98
N ASP A 226 67.13 -29.80 67.73
CA ASP A 226 65.99 -30.20 68.57
C ASP A 226 65.75 -29.19 69.71
N GLU A 227 66.81 -28.59 70.26
CA GLU A 227 66.71 -27.53 71.28
C GLU A 227 66.11 -26.23 70.70
N ILE A 228 66.53 -25.82 69.50
CA ILE A 228 65.99 -24.65 68.78
C ILE A 228 64.52 -24.87 68.41
N GLU A 229 64.16 -26.08 67.98
CA GLU A 229 62.77 -26.44 67.70
C GLU A 229 61.92 -26.42 68.98
N GLU A 230 62.38 -27.03 70.07
CA GLU A 230 61.65 -27.02 71.35
C GLU A 230 61.53 -25.60 71.94
N LYS A 231 62.58 -24.76 71.81
CA LYS A 231 62.59 -23.33 72.18
C LYS A 231 61.45 -22.58 71.48
N HIS A 232 61.43 -22.62 70.15
CA HIS A 232 60.44 -21.85 69.38
C HIS A 232 59.06 -22.50 69.30
N GLU A 233 58.92 -23.81 69.48
CA GLU A 233 57.59 -24.42 69.65
C GLU A 233 56.94 -24.01 70.97
N LYS A 234 57.73 -23.87 72.05
CA LYS A 234 57.26 -23.25 73.31
C LYS A 234 56.90 -21.78 73.13
N GLU A 235 57.48 -21.05 72.17
CA GLU A 235 57.08 -19.67 71.84
C GLU A 235 55.82 -19.61 71.00
N ILE A 236 55.72 -20.42 69.94
CA ILE A 236 54.52 -20.57 69.10
C ILE A 236 53.31 -21.02 69.95
N ALA A 237 53.51 -21.91 70.93
CA ALA A 237 52.46 -22.31 71.87
C ALA A 237 52.05 -21.21 72.88
N LYS A 238 52.88 -20.17 73.06
CA LYS A 238 52.58 -18.98 73.90
C LYS A 238 52.05 -17.79 73.08
N ALA A 239 52.10 -17.86 71.76
CA ALA A 239 51.61 -16.83 70.84
C ALA A 239 50.14 -16.49 71.12
N LYS A 240 49.82 -15.19 71.10
CA LYS A 240 48.45 -14.67 71.31
C LYS A 240 47.82 -14.16 70.02
N SER A 241 48.62 -13.85 69.01
CA SER A 241 48.19 -13.37 67.71
C SER A 241 48.79 -14.19 66.55
N GLU A 242 48.15 -14.13 65.38
CA GLU A 242 48.71 -14.72 64.15
C GLU A 242 50.06 -14.08 63.77
N ALA A 243 50.27 -12.80 64.12
CA ALA A 243 51.55 -12.11 63.91
C ALA A 243 52.66 -12.71 64.77
N ASP A 244 52.39 -12.99 66.05
CA ASP A 244 53.34 -13.60 66.98
C ASP A 244 53.82 -14.97 66.46
N VAL A 245 52.89 -15.77 65.86
CA VAL A 245 53.22 -17.08 65.28
C VAL A 245 54.17 -16.95 64.09
N TYR A 246 53.92 -16.00 63.18
CA TYR A 246 54.80 -15.78 62.03
C TYR A 246 56.14 -15.16 62.43
N GLU A 247 56.17 -14.28 63.43
CA GLU A 247 57.41 -13.73 63.96
C GLU A 247 58.26 -14.82 64.64
N ALA A 248 57.66 -15.71 65.44
CA ALA A 248 58.36 -16.85 66.03
C ALA A 248 58.87 -17.85 64.97
N LYS A 249 58.07 -18.16 63.93
CA LYS A 249 58.53 -18.97 62.78
C LYS A 249 59.73 -18.34 62.07
N TYR A 250 59.71 -17.02 61.86
CA TYR A 250 60.82 -16.31 61.23
C TYR A 250 62.07 -16.28 62.13
N LYS A 251 61.92 -16.00 63.42
CA LYS A 251 63.02 -16.07 64.41
C LYS A 251 63.70 -17.44 64.43
N ARG A 252 62.92 -18.55 64.48
CA ARG A 252 63.42 -19.94 64.36
C ARG A 252 64.27 -20.15 63.11
N LYS A 253 63.84 -19.59 61.97
CA LYS A 253 64.53 -19.70 60.68
C LYS A 253 65.80 -18.83 60.58
N ILE A 254 65.92 -17.79 61.39
CA ILE A 254 67.14 -16.97 61.52
C ILE A 254 68.14 -17.63 62.48
N GLU A 255 67.68 -18.16 63.62
CA GLU A 255 68.53 -18.86 64.60
C GLU A 255 69.18 -20.10 63.96
N ALA A 256 68.39 -20.95 63.30
CA ALA A 256 68.90 -22.15 62.61
C ALA A 256 69.93 -21.83 61.49
N ARG A 257 69.75 -20.72 60.76
CA ARG A 257 70.72 -20.26 59.74
C ARG A 257 72.00 -19.71 60.36
N CYS A 258 71.91 -18.97 61.46
CA CYS A 258 73.10 -18.50 62.17
C CYS A 258 73.95 -19.68 62.69
N GLU A 259 73.29 -20.67 63.29
CA GLU A 259 73.90 -21.89 63.81
C GLU A 259 74.59 -22.74 62.72
N GLU A 260 73.98 -22.85 61.53
CA GLU A 260 74.61 -23.48 60.35
C GLU A 260 75.91 -22.77 59.94
N GLN A 261 75.91 -21.42 59.90
CA GLN A 261 77.11 -20.66 59.55
C GLN A 261 78.23 -20.77 60.60
N LEU A 262 77.90 -20.80 61.89
CA LEU A 262 78.89 -21.01 62.96
C LEU A 262 79.53 -22.39 62.87
N SER A 263 78.74 -23.46 62.69
CA SER A 263 79.30 -24.81 62.60
C SER A 263 80.12 -25.04 61.34
N ARG A 264 79.71 -24.48 60.19
CA ARG A 264 80.54 -24.48 58.97
C ARG A 264 81.85 -23.69 59.17
N GLY A 265 81.84 -22.62 59.96
CA GLY A 265 83.05 -21.89 60.35
C GLY A 265 83.97 -22.69 61.28
N ALA A 266 83.40 -23.35 62.30
CA ALA A 266 84.12 -24.16 63.27
C ALA A 266 84.76 -25.40 62.63
N GLU A 267 84.03 -26.10 61.76
CA GLU A 267 84.52 -27.25 60.99
C GLU A 267 85.73 -26.86 60.12
N ARG A 268 85.63 -25.74 59.40
CA ARG A 268 86.72 -25.24 58.55
C ARG A 268 87.98 -24.89 59.36
N CYS A 269 87.81 -24.30 60.54
CA CYS A 269 88.94 -23.98 61.43
C CYS A 269 89.61 -25.25 62.01
N ARG A 270 88.85 -26.35 62.15
CA ARG A 270 89.34 -27.65 62.62
C ARG A 270 90.23 -28.31 61.55
N GLN A 271 89.78 -28.34 60.30
CA GLN A 271 90.51 -28.87 59.15
C GLN A 271 91.87 -28.18 58.92
N ASP A 272 91.95 -26.86 59.14
CA ASP A 272 93.23 -26.12 59.04
C ASP A 272 94.21 -26.50 60.17
N THR A 273 93.72 -26.99 61.32
CA THR A 273 94.56 -27.31 62.50
C THR A 273 95.22 -28.68 62.38
N GLU A 274 94.54 -29.69 61.82
CA GLU A 274 95.12 -31.03 61.62
C GLU A 274 96.33 -31.01 60.67
N ASN A 275 96.35 -30.09 59.70
CA ASN A 275 97.45 -29.91 58.76
C ASN A 275 98.76 -29.42 59.40
N TRP A 276 98.76 -28.92 60.65
CA TRP A 276 99.94 -28.30 61.26
C TRP A 276 100.88 -29.27 62.00
N ASN A 277 100.41 -30.48 62.35
CA ASN A 277 101.13 -31.40 63.25
C ASN A 277 102.12 -32.37 62.58
N TYR A 278 102.51 -32.15 61.32
CA TYR A 278 103.39 -33.07 60.57
C TYR A 278 104.91 -32.79 60.69
N SER A 279 105.37 -32.05 61.71
CA SER A 279 106.81 -31.77 61.87
C SER A 279 107.27 -31.57 63.32
N LYS A 280 107.65 -32.69 63.98
CA LYS A 280 109.04 -32.99 64.38
C LYS A 280 109.12 -33.98 65.56
N ASP A 281 109.79 -35.09 65.29
CA ASP A 281 110.26 -36.16 66.19
C ASP A 281 110.93 -35.71 67.50
N ASN A 282 111.08 -36.54 68.55
CA ASN A 282 110.42 -37.81 68.95
C ASN A 282 111.02 -38.19 70.32
N ASP A 283 110.19 -38.32 71.37
CA ASP A 283 110.43 -39.30 72.45
C ASP A 283 109.11 -39.57 73.22
N ASN A 284 108.30 -40.43 72.61
CA ASN A 284 107.28 -41.32 73.18
C ASN A 284 106.42 -40.91 74.40
N ASN A 285 105.14 -40.67 74.07
CA ASN A 285 103.95 -41.37 74.61
C ASN A 285 103.41 -41.07 76.03
N ASN A 286 102.09 -40.99 76.24
CA ASN A 286 100.96 -40.94 75.29
C ASN A 286 99.83 -40.03 75.83
N TYR A 287 98.71 -39.90 75.12
CA TYR A 287 98.13 -38.59 74.85
C TYR A 287 96.85 -38.23 75.64
N TYR A 288 96.74 -36.96 76.00
CA TYR A 288 95.48 -36.23 76.16
C TYR A 288 95.69 -34.80 75.62
N CYS A 289 95.04 -34.49 74.49
CA CYS A 289 95.13 -33.21 73.78
C CYS A 289 93.79 -32.97 73.06
N CYS A 290 93.12 -31.82 73.16
CA CYS A 290 93.27 -30.72 74.11
C CYS A 290 91.90 -30.06 74.31
N TYR A 291 91.28 -30.25 75.48
CA TYR A 291 90.17 -29.42 75.93
C TYR A 291 90.66 -28.64 77.16
N ILE A 292 90.59 -27.30 77.09
CA ILE A 292 90.88 -26.36 78.19
C ILE A 292 92.34 -26.37 78.72
N THR A 293 93.31 -25.85 77.96
CA THR A 293 94.58 -25.33 78.53
C THR A 293 95.21 -24.12 77.83
N PHE A 294 94.49 -23.41 76.94
CA PHE A 294 95.02 -22.22 76.26
C PHE A 294 95.49 -21.11 77.23
N ASN A 295 94.89 -21.06 78.43
CA ASN A 295 95.19 -20.05 79.45
C ASN A 295 96.27 -20.43 80.48
N LEU A 296 96.74 -21.69 80.51
CA LEU A 296 97.77 -22.11 81.47
C LEU A 296 99.19 -22.02 80.88
N ASN A 297 99.40 -22.52 79.65
CA ASN A 297 100.73 -22.51 79.01
C ASN A 297 101.32 -21.09 78.83
N ILE A 298 100.49 -20.07 78.58
CA ILE A 298 100.97 -18.68 78.47
C ILE A 298 101.52 -18.21 79.82
N ARG A 299 100.87 -18.57 80.94
CA ARG A 299 101.24 -18.07 82.27
C ARG A 299 102.60 -18.60 82.73
N ASP A 300 102.87 -19.87 82.48
CA ASP A 300 104.13 -20.51 82.90
C ASP A 300 105.31 -20.04 82.04
N MET A 301 105.08 -19.76 80.75
CA MET A 301 106.12 -19.23 79.84
C MET A 301 106.62 -17.83 80.26
N PHE A 302 105.76 -16.97 80.81
CA PHE A 302 106.18 -15.66 81.35
C PHE A 302 106.85 -15.76 82.73
N ALA A 303 106.51 -16.76 83.55
CA ALA A 303 107.11 -16.97 84.87
C ALA A 303 108.58 -17.44 84.77
N ASP A 304 108.86 -18.48 83.99
CA ASP A 304 110.22 -18.98 83.75
C ASP A 304 111.16 -17.90 83.16
N ALA A 305 110.61 -17.05 82.29
CA ALA A 305 111.35 -15.95 81.70
C ALA A 305 111.61 -14.79 82.70
N TYR A 306 110.73 -14.57 83.68
CA TYR A 306 110.95 -13.62 84.79
C TYR A 306 112.08 -14.11 85.71
N ASP A 307 112.08 -15.38 86.10
CA ASP A 307 113.10 -15.93 87.01
C ASP A 307 114.50 -15.93 86.35
N LYS A 308 114.58 -16.32 85.07
CA LYS A 308 115.83 -16.23 84.26
C LYS A 308 116.34 -14.79 84.09
N CYS A 309 115.44 -13.81 84.06
CA CYS A 309 115.83 -12.39 84.07
C CYS A 309 116.47 -12.04 85.43
N TYR A 310 115.81 -12.37 86.53
CA TYR A 310 116.23 -11.99 87.88
C TYR A 310 117.61 -12.54 88.25
N ASP A 311 117.91 -13.79 87.88
CA ASP A 311 119.20 -14.46 88.15
C ASP A 311 120.40 -13.94 87.33
N LYS A 312 120.17 -13.13 86.29
CA LYS A 312 121.23 -12.68 85.35
C LYS A 312 121.67 -11.23 85.51
N VAL A 313 120.97 -10.41 86.27
CA VAL A 313 121.30 -8.99 86.48
C VAL A 313 121.51 -8.63 87.94
N SER A 314 122.34 -7.63 88.20
CA SER A 314 122.59 -7.15 89.57
C SER A 314 121.30 -6.62 90.20
N VAL A 315 121.20 -6.67 91.54
CA VAL A 315 119.95 -6.39 92.30
C VAL A 315 119.27 -5.08 91.89
N PHE A 316 120.03 -4.02 91.62
CA PHE A 316 119.48 -2.72 91.20
C PHE A 316 118.94 -2.72 89.75
N ALA A 317 119.52 -3.54 88.86
CA ALA A 317 119.06 -3.71 87.49
C ALA A 317 117.89 -4.70 87.38
N ALA A 318 117.85 -5.74 88.23
CA ALA A 318 116.74 -6.69 88.32
C ALA A 318 115.40 -5.99 88.63
N TRP A 319 115.42 -5.00 89.53
CA TRP A 319 114.25 -4.19 89.89
C TRP A 319 113.66 -3.38 88.72
N LEU A 320 114.50 -2.93 87.78
CA LEU A 320 114.07 -2.12 86.64
C LEU A 320 113.68 -2.96 85.42
N LEU A 321 114.44 -4.02 85.10
CA LEU A 321 114.32 -4.76 83.83
C LEU A 321 113.36 -5.95 83.88
N CYS A 322 113.21 -6.62 85.03
CA CYS A 322 112.40 -7.85 85.11
C CYS A 322 110.93 -7.60 85.50
N TRP A 323 110.60 -6.43 86.02
CA TRP A 323 109.23 -6.05 86.45
C TRP A 323 108.16 -6.17 85.34
N PRO A 324 108.38 -5.77 84.07
CA PRO A 324 107.34 -5.81 83.03
C PRO A 324 106.76 -7.19 82.70
N MET A 325 107.46 -8.28 83.05
CA MET A 325 107.11 -9.65 82.67
C MET A 325 106.03 -10.28 83.58
N LYS A 326 105.40 -9.49 84.45
CA LYS A 326 104.42 -9.93 85.46
C LYS A 326 102.97 -9.53 85.18
N LEU A 327 102.60 -9.39 83.89
CA LEU A 327 101.31 -8.85 83.45
C LEU A 327 100.33 -9.95 82.98
N THR A 328 99.18 -10.05 83.65
CA THR A 328 98.15 -11.10 83.44
C THR A 328 97.04 -10.74 82.45
N PHE A 329 97.14 -9.60 81.75
CA PHE A 329 96.07 -9.03 80.93
C PHE A 329 95.66 -9.87 79.70
N VAL A 330 96.58 -10.63 79.11
CA VAL A 330 96.39 -11.30 77.80
C VAL A 330 95.44 -12.51 77.87
N CYS A 331 95.21 -13.10 79.04
CA CYS A 331 94.49 -14.36 79.20
C CYS A 331 92.93 -14.28 79.08
N ASN A 332 92.33 -13.09 78.96
CA ASN A 332 90.87 -12.94 79.00
C ASN A 332 90.23 -12.49 77.68
N LEU A 333 90.82 -12.84 76.53
CA LEU A 333 90.32 -12.38 75.21
C LEU A 333 89.03 -13.11 74.75
N VAL A 334 88.77 -14.34 75.20
CA VAL A 334 87.56 -15.11 74.81
C VAL A 334 86.27 -14.48 75.37
N GLN A 335 86.33 -13.82 76.52
CA GLN A 335 85.18 -13.08 77.07
C GLN A 335 84.89 -11.75 76.36
N ALA A 336 85.80 -11.27 75.50
CA ALA A 336 85.61 -10.02 74.74
C ALA A 336 84.80 -10.18 73.44
N LEU A 337 84.51 -11.42 73.01
CA LEU A 337 83.78 -11.73 71.77
C LEU A 337 82.37 -12.33 72.00
N GLY A 338 81.86 -12.29 73.23
CA GLY A 338 80.47 -12.65 73.55
C GLY A 338 80.21 -14.16 73.63
N GLY A 339 80.24 -14.72 74.84
CA GLY A 339 79.89 -16.12 75.08
C GLY A 339 78.38 -16.38 75.12
N GLY A 340 77.99 -17.65 74.92
CA GLY A 340 76.66 -18.18 75.19
C GLY A 340 75.66 -18.02 74.03
N ASN A 341 75.32 -16.80 73.65
CA ASN A 341 74.09 -16.51 72.89
C ASN A 341 74.35 -15.84 71.53
N ILE A 342 75.30 -16.35 70.74
CA ILE A 342 75.70 -15.71 69.46
C ILE A 342 74.56 -15.73 68.43
N CYS A 343 73.77 -16.80 68.36
CA CYS A 343 72.70 -16.95 67.37
C CYS A 343 71.28 -16.62 67.86
N ASP A 344 71.12 -16.17 69.11
CA ASP A 344 69.81 -15.76 69.64
C ASP A 344 69.24 -14.59 68.79
N PRO A 345 68.05 -14.71 68.18
CA PRO A 345 67.50 -13.71 67.26
C PRO A 345 66.88 -12.51 67.99
N GLU A 346 66.77 -12.58 69.32
CA GLU A 346 66.17 -11.54 70.14
C GLU A 346 67.01 -10.26 70.10
N GLY A 347 66.37 -9.15 69.71
CA GLY A 347 67.04 -7.87 69.45
C GLY A 347 67.81 -7.77 68.12
N LYS A 348 67.77 -8.82 67.27
CA LYS A 348 68.35 -8.81 65.90
C LYS A 348 67.29 -8.82 64.79
N VAL A 349 66.09 -9.32 65.10
CA VAL A 349 64.90 -9.21 64.24
C VAL A 349 64.06 -8.02 64.71
N ASP A 350 63.65 -7.14 63.79
CA ASP A 350 62.79 -5.99 64.10
C ASP A 350 61.45 -6.45 64.68
N SER A 351 61.08 -5.92 65.85
CA SER A 351 59.82 -6.23 66.51
C SER A 351 58.64 -5.69 65.69
N GLY A 352 57.66 -6.55 65.40
CA GLY A 352 56.51 -6.21 64.56
C GLY A 352 56.65 -6.64 63.10
N ILE A 353 57.70 -7.39 62.73
CA ILE A 353 57.77 -8.04 61.41
C ILE A 353 56.57 -8.98 61.18
N GLY A 354 56.09 -9.65 62.24
CA GLY A 354 54.87 -10.46 62.20
C GLY A 354 53.62 -9.63 61.89
N GLU A 355 53.48 -8.46 62.50
CA GLU A 355 52.34 -7.56 62.26
C GLU A 355 52.35 -7.02 60.82
N GLY A 356 53.54 -6.63 60.34
CA GLY A 356 53.75 -6.20 58.95
C GLY A 356 53.38 -7.30 57.94
N TYR A 357 53.81 -8.54 58.20
CA TYR A 357 53.47 -9.68 57.34
C TYR A 357 51.97 -10.00 57.36
N VAL A 358 51.34 -10.05 58.53
CA VAL A 358 49.88 -10.31 58.64
C VAL A 358 49.06 -9.20 58.00
N ALA A 359 49.44 -7.93 58.16
CA ALA A 359 48.79 -6.82 57.47
C ALA A 359 48.89 -6.94 55.93
N LEU A 360 50.07 -7.32 55.43
CA LEU A 360 50.34 -7.49 54.00
C LEU A 360 49.60 -8.72 53.40
N LYS A 361 49.61 -9.84 54.12
CA LYS A 361 48.83 -11.07 53.81
C LYS A 361 47.33 -10.77 53.80
N SER A 362 46.82 -10.05 54.80
CA SER A 362 45.42 -9.63 54.90
C SER A 362 45.02 -8.69 53.76
N ALA A 363 45.89 -7.74 53.39
CA ALA A 363 45.66 -6.86 52.24
C ALA A 363 45.55 -7.64 50.92
N ARG A 364 46.50 -8.57 50.66
CA ARG A 364 46.50 -9.47 49.50
C ARG A 364 45.21 -10.29 49.43
N ASP A 365 44.84 -10.93 50.53
CA ASP A 365 43.71 -11.87 50.58
C ASP A 365 42.36 -11.15 50.51
N THR A 366 42.25 -9.96 51.11
CA THR A 366 41.07 -9.08 51.00
C THR A 366 40.89 -8.63 49.55
N PHE A 367 41.94 -8.12 48.92
CA PHE A 367 41.90 -7.67 47.52
C PHE A 367 41.58 -8.84 46.55
N GLY A 368 42.14 -10.02 46.81
CA GLY A 368 41.87 -11.25 46.06
C GLY A 368 40.44 -11.79 46.22
N LYS A 369 39.84 -11.67 47.41
CA LYS A 369 38.42 -12.04 47.65
C LYS A 369 37.48 -11.07 46.93
N SER A 370 37.67 -9.76 47.10
CA SER A 370 36.84 -8.72 46.47
C SER A 370 36.76 -8.84 44.94
N LEU A 371 37.85 -9.29 44.27
CA LEU A 371 37.87 -9.51 42.83
C LEU A 371 37.35 -10.89 42.39
N LYS A 372 37.40 -11.92 43.24
CA LYS A 372 36.78 -13.24 42.96
C LYS A 372 35.25 -13.18 42.95
N GLU A 373 34.67 -12.31 43.78
CA GLU A 373 33.22 -12.10 43.87
C GLU A 373 32.67 -11.27 42.70
N ALA A 374 33.52 -10.48 42.03
CA ALA A 374 33.17 -9.65 40.87
C ALA A 374 32.99 -10.45 39.55
N LYS A 375 32.16 -11.49 39.56
CA LYS A 375 31.73 -12.18 38.32
C LYS A 375 30.65 -11.38 37.60
N LEU A 376 31.07 -10.46 36.73
CA LEU A 376 30.17 -9.71 35.85
C LEU A 376 29.54 -10.62 34.77
N GLN A 377 28.47 -11.34 35.13
CA GLN A 377 27.65 -12.07 34.15
C GLN A 377 26.75 -11.09 33.40
N TYR A 378 27.20 -10.64 32.23
CA TYR A 378 26.38 -9.85 31.32
C TYR A 378 26.02 -10.70 30.09
N LYS A 379 24.73 -11.01 29.93
CA LYS A 379 24.20 -11.57 28.70
C LYS A 379 23.72 -10.38 27.85
N ILE A 380 24.51 -9.95 26.86
CA ILE A 380 24.00 -9.03 25.84
C ILE A 380 22.98 -9.82 25.03
N GLU A 381 21.71 -9.70 25.41
CA GLU A 381 20.62 -10.01 24.51
C GLU A 381 20.66 -8.98 23.39
N LYS A 382 21.43 -9.31 22.35
CA LYS A 382 21.30 -8.65 21.05
C LYS A 382 19.81 -8.78 20.70
N PRO A 383 19.05 -7.68 20.53
CA PRO A 383 17.69 -7.81 20.06
C PRO A 383 17.74 -8.60 18.75
N PRO A 384 16.82 -9.55 18.53
CA PRO A 384 16.86 -10.37 17.34
C PRO A 384 16.87 -9.44 16.13
N VAL A 385 17.92 -9.53 15.32
CA VAL A 385 17.92 -8.89 14.00
C VAL A 385 16.76 -9.57 13.26
N ILE A 386 15.70 -8.81 12.99
CA ILE A 386 14.55 -9.30 12.24
C ILE A 386 15.04 -9.50 10.81
N LEU A 387 15.55 -10.69 10.51
CA LEU A 387 16.16 -11.06 9.22
C LEU A 387 15.17 -10.96 8.04
N ASP A 388 13.87 -10.89 8.32
CA ASP A 388 12.80 -10.68 7.32
C ASP A 388 12.47 -9.21 7.05
N LEU A 389 13.16 -8.22 7.65
CA LEU A 389 13.16 -6.87 7.09
C LEU A 389 14.06 -6.84 5.85
N HIS A 390 13.47 -7.06 4.68
CA HIS A 390 13.94 -6.39 3.46
C HIS A 390 14.08 -4.90 3.76
N ASP A 391 15.12 -4.26 3.21
CA ASP A 391 15.30 -2.82 3.40
C ASP A 391 14.01 -2.09 2.97
N ALA A 392 13.61 -1.07 3.74
CA ALA A 392 12.38 -0.33 3.45
C ALA A 392 12.42 0.27 2.03
N THR A 393 13.63 0.54 1.54
CA THR A 393 13.95 0.94 0.16
C THR A 393 13.63 -0.14 -0.88
N ASP A 394 13.96 -1.41 -0.62
CA ASP A 394 13.74 -2.52 -1.55
C ASP A 394 12.25 -2.87 -1.67
N VAL A 395 11.54 -2.90 -0.54
CA VAL A 395 10.08 -3.09 -0.52
C VAL A 395 9.38 -1.95 -1.28
N ALA A 396 9.81 -0.71 -1.06
CA ALA A 396 9.31 0.46 -1.77
C ALA A 396 9.54 0.36 -3.29
N LEU A 397 10.74 -0.03 -3.71
CA LEU A 397 11.11 -0.20 -5.12
C LEU A 397 10.30 -1.33 -5.79
N ALA A 398 10.13 -2.46 -5.12
CA ALA A 398 9.35 -3.60 -5.63
C ALA A 398 7.88 -3.23 -5.88
N VAL A 399 7.23 -2.57 -4.90
CA VAL A 399 5.82 -2.14 -5.03
C VAL A 399 5.66 -1.07 -6.12
N MET A 400 6.59 -0.11 -6.20
CA MET A 400 6.59 0.90 -7.26
C MET A 400 6.85 0.30 -8.65
N HIS A 401 7.69 -0.72 -8.75
CA HIS A 401 7.96 -1.43 -10.01
C HIS A 401 6.71 -2.16 -10.50
N ASP A 402 6.09 -3.01 -9.67
CA ASP A 402 4.85 -3.74 -10.01
C ASP A 402 3.71 -2.77 -10.39
N PHE A 403 3.55 -1.67 -9.65
CA PHE A 403 2.58 -0.63 -9.99
C PHE A 403 2.84 -0.02 -11.39
N ASN A 404 4.08 0.35 -11.69
CA ASN A 404 4.42 0.94 -13.00
C ASN A 404 4.23 -0.07 -14.14
N VAL A 405 4.54 -1.36 -13.94
CA VAL A 405 4.27 -2.42 -14.94
C VAL A 405 2.78 -2.51 -15.25
N ARG A 406 1.93 -2.64 -14.21
CA ARG A 406 0.47 -2.69 -14.37
C ARG A 406 -0.09 -1.43 -15.04
N ARG A 407 0.44 -0.25 -14.71
CA ARG A 407 0.09 1.04 -15.34
C ARG A 407 0.41 1.05 -16.84
N ASN A 408 1.60 0.60 -17.24
CA ASN A 408 2.02 0.57 -18.65
C ASN A 408 1.17 -0.42 -19.47
N VAL A 409 0.79 -1.56 -18.87
CA VAL A 409 -0.16 -2.51 -19.48
C VAL A 409 -1.53 -1.85 -19.66
N LEU A 410 -2.05 -1.13 -18.66
CA LEU A 410 -3.30 -0.38 -18.76
C LEU A 410 -3.25 0.73 -19.84
N GLU A 411 -2.16 1.49 -19.94
CA GLU A 411 -1.97 2.48 -21.02
C GLU A 411 -1.98 1.84 -22.42
N SER A 412 -1.36 0.66 -22.55
CA SER A 412 -1.31 -0.10 -23.80
C SER A 412 -2.70 -0.60 -24.20
N ILE A 413 -3.43 -1.23 -23.25
CA ILE A 413 -4.83 -1.63 -23.43
C ILE A 413 -5.70 -0.42 -23.80
N MET A 414 -5.48 0.73 -23.18
CA MET A 414 -6.23 1.95 -23.47
C MET A 414 -5.95 2.55 -24.85
N THR A 415 -4.73 2.40 -25.34
CA THR A 415 -4.36 2.79 -26.71
C THR A 415 -5.06 1.89 -27.73
N VAL A 416 -5.13 0.57 -27.47
CA VAL A 416 -5.92 -0.38 -28.27
C VAL A 416 -7.40 -0.02 -28.23
N ILE A 417 -7.97 0.25 -27.05
CA ILE A 417 -9.38 0.66 -26.92
C ILE A 417 -9.66 1.92 -27.74
N LYS A 418 -8.83 2.98 -27.66
CA LYS A 418 -9.00 4.19 -28.47
C LYS A 418 -8.99 3.91 -29.98
N ARG A 419 -8.09 3.05 -30.46
CA ARG A 419 -8.06 2.61 -31.87
C ARG A 419 -9.30 1.79 -32.26
N CYS A 420 -9.82 0.96 -31.35
CA CYS A 420 -11.10 0.28 -31.58
C CYS A 420 -12.31 1.24 -31.57
N LEU A 421 -12.24 2.34 -30.80
CA LEU A 421 -13.30 3.36 -30.74
C LEU A 421 -13.45 4.13 -32.05
N SER A 422 -12.36 4.51 -32.72
CA SER A 422 -12.44 5.19 -34.02
C SER A 422 -13.06 4.31 -35.11
N LEU A 423 -12.82 2.99 -35.08
CA LEU A 423 -13.51 2.02 -35.95
C LEU A 423 -15.04 1.96 -35.74
N VAL A 424 -15.56 2.39 -34.58
CA VAL A 424 -17.01 2.46 -34.35
C VAL A 424 -17.67 3.53 -35.25
N PHE A 425 -16.93 4.54 -35.73
CA PHE A 425 -17.46 5.49 -36.72
C PHE A 425 -17.81 4.82 -38.05
N LEU A 426 -17.07 3.79 -38.48
CA LEU A 426 -17.39 3.01 -39.69
C LEU A 426 -18.78 2.36 -39.60
N ARG A 427 -19.25 2.03 -38.39
CA ARG A 427 -20.61 1.53 -38.14
C ARG A 427 -21.69 2.53 -38.55
N ILE A 428 -21.42 3.83 -38.53
CA ILE A 428 -22.35 4.86 -39.01
C ILE A 428 -22.49 4.76 -40.54
N ILE A 429 -21.37 4.64 -41.25
CA ILE A 429 -21.32 4.53 -42.72
C ILE A 429 -22.00 3.24 -43.16
N LEU A 430 -21.62 2.09 -42.58
CA LEU A 430 -22.24 0.79 -42.86
C LEU A 430 -23.74 0.77 -42.53
N SER A 431 -24.17 1.44 -41.46
CA SER A 431 -25.59 1.57 -41.11
C SER A 431 -26.36 2.50 -42.05
N ALA A 432 -25.71 3.51 -42.64
CA ALA A 432 -26.30 4.39 -43.64
C ALA A 432 -26.44 3.66 -44.99
N GLN A 433 -25.41 2.93 -45.41
CA GLN A 433 -25.44 2.06 -46.60
C GLN A 433 -26.50 0.96 -46.46
N SER A 434 -26.53 0.23 -45.35
CA SER A 434 -27.53 -0.83 -45.13
C SER A 434 -28.97 -0.29 -45.18
N TYR A 435 -29.23 0.93 -44.70
CA TYR A 435 -30.55 1.56 -44.84
C TYR A 435 -30.84 2.01 -46.28
N HIS A 436 -29.86 2.58 -46.98
CA HIS A 436 -29.96 2.95 -48.39
C HIS A 436 -30.33 1.74 -49.26
N ASP A 437 -29.59 0.64 -49.10
CA ASP A 437 -29.75 -0.54 -49.93
C ASP A 437 -31.13 -1.19 -49.68
N LYS A 438 -31.52 -1.37 -48.41
CA LYS A 438 -32.86 -1.84 -48.04
C LYS A 438 -33.98 -0.92 -48.52
N TYR A 439 -33.79 0.40 -48.55
CA TYR A 439 -34.78 1.32 -49.10
C TYR A 439 -35.02 1.10 -50.60
N LEU A 440 -33.97 0.72 -51.34
CA LEU A 440 -34.00 0.46 -52.78
C LEU A 440 -34.40 -0.97 -53.17
N THR A 441 -34.07 -1.98 -52.36
CA THR A 441 -34.43 -3.39 -52.61
C THR A 441 -35.79 -3.73 -52.01
N GLU A 442 -35.93 -3.68 -50.68
CA GLU A 442 -37.14 -4.01 -49.92
C GLU A 442 -38.20 -2.90 -50.05
N ILE A 443 -39.45 -3.27 -50.40
CA ILE A 443 -40.54 -2.28 -50.57
C ILE A 443 -41.32 -2.01 -49.26
N GLU A 444 -41.30 -2.96 -48.33
CA GLU A 444 -41.93 -2.84 -47.01
C GLU A 444 -41.02 -2.15 -45.98
N HIS A 445 -39.69 -2.16 -46.18
CA HIS A 445 -38.70 -1.59 -45.26
C HIS A 445 -38.96 -0.11 -44.99
N ASP A 446 -39.28 0.25 -43.74
CA ASP A 446 -39.58 1.64 -43.32
C ASP A 446 -40.64 2.31 -44.22
N ASN A 447 -41.67 1.54 -44.61
CA ASN A 447 -42.77 1.99 -45.46
C ASN A 447 -44.11 1.97 -44.72
N VAL A 448 -44.21 2.73 -43.63
CA VAL A 448 -45.38 2.75 -42.71
C VAL A 448 -46.09 4.10 -42.66
N TYR A 449 -45.78 5.02 -43.58
CA TYR A 449 -46.07 6.45 -43.39
C TYR A 449 -47.21 6.99 -44.25
N VAL A 450 -48.17 7.65 -43.62
CA VAL A 450 -49.24 8.39 -44.31
C VAL A 450 -48.69 9.74 -44.80
N THR A 451 -48.22 9.80 -46.05
CA THR A 451 -47.69 11.04 -46.65
C THR A 451 -48.78 11.94 -47.23
N SER A 452 -48.43 13.13 -47.70
CA SER A 452 -49.34 13.94 -48.52
C SER A 452 -49.62 13.33 -49.89
N TYR A 453 -48.70 12.54 -50.48
CA TYR A 453 -49.01 11.78 -51.71
C TYR A 453 -50.02 10.66 -51.43
N PHE A 454 -49.89 9.94 -50.32
CA PHE A 454 -50.87 8.95 -49.87
C PHE A 454 -52.28 9.56 -49.74
N ARG A 455 -52.39 10.70 -49.03
CA ARG A 455 -53.67 11.43 -48.87
C ARG A 455 -54.25 11.93 -50.20
N LYS A 456 -53.41 12.27 -51.19
CA LYS A 456 -53.83 12.63 -52.56
C LYS A 456 -54.29 11.43 -53.40
N ILE A 457 -53.88 10.21 -53.07
CA ILE A 457 -54.46 8.99 -53.68
C ILE A 457 -55.86 8.76 -53.09
N ASP A 458 -55.96 8.76 -51.77
CA ASP A 458 -57.22 8.58 -51.02
C ASP A 458 -58.30 9.59 -51.45
N ALA A 459 -57.97 10.88 -51.52
CA ALA A 459 -58.91 11.92 -51.95
C ALA A 459 -59.39 11.77 -53.40
N ARG A 460 -58.54 11.25 -54.31
CA ARG A 460 -58.94 10.97 -55.70
C ARG A 460 -59.81 9.71 -55.82
N ARG A 461 -59.67 8.72 -54.93
CA ARG A 461 -60.63 7.61 -54.84
C ARG A 461 -61.96 8.11 -54.26
N LYS A 462 -61.93 8.91 -53.19
CA LYS A 462 -63.13 9.54 -52.61
C LYS A 462 -63.94 10.34 -53.63
N ALA A 463 -63.28 11.15 -54.45
CA ALA A 463 -63.91 11.97 -55.48
C ALA A 463 -64.55 11.16 -56.63
N ARG A 464 -64.20 9.87 -56.78
CA ARG A 464 -64.74 8.94 -57.77
C ARG A 464 -65.68 7.89 -57.15
N GLY A 465 -66.17 8.12 -55.92
CA GLY A 465 -66.99 7.17 -55.17
C GLY A 465 -66.29 5.87 -54.73
N SER A 466 -65.03 5.65 -55.14
CA SER A 466 -64.33 4.38 -54.89
C SER A 466 -63.87 4.24 -53.44
N LEU A 467 -63.79 3.01 -52.94
CA LEU A 467 -63.34 2.70 -51.57
C LEU A 467 -62.03 3.42 -51.18
N THR A 468 -62.05 4.04 -50.00
CA THR A 468 -60.98 4.86 -49.41
C THR A 468 -60.37 4.18 -48.19
N LEU A 469 -59.10 4.50 -47.88
CA LEU A 469 -58.45 4.01 -46.66
C LEU A 469 -58.62 4.98 -45.48
N LEU A 470 -58.80 6.28 -45.69
CA LEU A 470 -59.00 7.23 -44.60
C LEU A 470 -60.49 7.45 -44.28
N PRO A 471 -60.88 7.62 -43.00
CA PRO A 471 -60.04 7.58 -41.81
C PRO A 471 -59.55 6.15 -41.48
N LEU A 472 -58.38 6.05 -40.84
CA LEU A 472 -57.84 4.78 -40.39
C LEU A 472 -58.68 4.23 -39.22
N LYS A 473 -59.04 2.94 -39.30
CA LYS A 473 -59.77 2.21 -38.26
C LYS A 473 -58.90 2.02 -37.02
N LYS A 474 -59.49 1.88 -35.82
CA LYS A 474 -58.73 1.68 -34.56
C LYS A 474 -57.59 0.66 -34.67
N MET A 475 -57.87 -0.51 -35.27
CA MET A 475 -56.92 -1.63 -35.43
C MET A 475 -55.79 -1.37 -36.43
N GLU A 476 -55.94 -0.37 -37.31
CA GLU A 476 -54.95 0.00 -38.32
C GLU A 476 -54.04 1.15 -37.84
N ARG A 477 -54.53 2.03 -36.96
CA ARG A 477 -53.79 3.23 -36.49
C ARG A 477 -52.46 2.91 -35.82
N SER A 478 -52.26 1.69 -35.30
CA SER A 478 -50.98 1.23 -34.76
C SER A 478 -49.94 0.87 -35.83
N LYS A 479 -50.38 0.55 -37.06
CA LYS A 479 -49.53 0.14 -38.19
C LYS A 479 -49.03 1.33 -39.02
N PHE A 480 -49.64 2.50 -38.86
CA PHE A 480 -49.34 3.70 -39.63
C PHE A 480 -48.78 4.83 -38.78
N VAL A 481 -47.79 5.55 -39.33
CA VAL A 481 -47.19 6.73 -38.73
C VAL A 481 -47.56 7.97 -39.55
N ASP A 482 -48.12 9.00 -38.90
CA ASP A 482 -48.25 10.33 -39.51
C ASP A 482 -46.90 11.07 -39.37
N PRO A 483 -46.20 11.42 -40.46
CA PRO A 483 -44.91 12.13 -40.39
C PRO A 483 -44.96 13.42 -39.55
N TYR A 484 -46.12 14.09 -39.55
CA TYR A 484 -46.36 15.36 -38.84
C TYR A 484 -46.87 15.17 -37.40
N SER A 485 -46.86 13.95 -36.85
CA SER A 485 -47.12 13.73 -35.43
C SER A 485 -45.86 14.01 -34.60
N LEU A 486 -45.90 15.08 -33.80
CA LEU A 486 -44.93 15.35 -32.73
C LEU A 486 -45.09 14.42 -31.52
N ARG A 487 -46.16 13.63 -31.45
CA ARG A 487 -46.34 12.64 -30.38
C ARG A 487 -45.65 11.33 -30.80
N PRO A 488 -44.64 10.85 -30.05
CA PRO A 488 -44.08 9.53 -30.30
C PRO A 488 -45.11 8.44 -30.02
N SER A 489 -45.03 7.35 -30.77
CA SER A 489 -45.92 6.19 -30.69
C SER A 489 -45.83 5.52 -29.31
N LYS A 490 -46.82 4.67 -28.97
CA LYS A 490 -46.77 3.91 -27.70
C LYS A 490 -45.51 3.05 -27.58
N VAL A 491 -45.10 2.42 -28.69
CA VAL A 491 -43.89 1.58 -28.77
C VAL A 491 -42.62 2.43 -28.65
N GLU A 492 -42.56 3.56 -29.35
CA GLU A 492 -41.45 4.52 -29.24
C GLU A 492 -41.27 5.02 -27.80
N ARG A 493 -42.37 5.34 -27.08
CA ARG A 493 -42.32 5.79 -25.68
C ARG A 493 -41.73 4.74 -24.73
N VAL A 494 -42.16 3.48 -24.83
CA VAL A 494 -41.62 2.39 -24.00
C VAL A 494 -40.13 2.20 -24.28
N HIS A 495 -39.72 2.24 -25.56
CA HIS A 495 -38.32 2.11 -25.95
C HIS A 495 -37.46 3.29 -25.48
N LEU A 496 -37.98 4.52 -25.55
CA LEU A 496 -37.33 5.72 -25.03
C LEU A 496 -37.17 5.66 -23.51
N ALA A 497 -38.20 5.24 -22.77
CA ALA A 497 -38.13 5.10 -21.32
C ALA A 497 -37.06 4.08 -20.89
N ALA A 498 -37.02 2.90 -21.51
CA ALA A 498 -36.00 1.88 -21.24
C ALA A 498 -34.56 2.38 -21.53
N GLN A 499 -34.37 3.13 -22.62
CA GLN A 499 -33.06 3.71 -22.94
C GLN A 499 -32.69 4.90 -22.04
N ALA A 500 -33.66 5.66 -21.54
CA ALA A 500 -33.44 6.71 -20.57
C ALA A 500 -32.99 6.14 -19.22
N VAL A 501 -33.67 5.12 -18.69
CA VAL A 501 -33.26 4.41 -17.47
C VAL A 501 -31.84 3.87 -17.60
N LYS A 502 -31.51 3.21 -18.72
CA LYS A 502 -30.14 2.75 -18.97
C LYS A 502 -29.12 3.90 -19.00
N LEU A 503 -29.46 5.02 -19.62
CA LEU A 503 -28.59 6.21 -19.65
C LEU A 503 -28.38 6.80 -18.25
N THR A 504 -29.42 6.87 -17.43
CA THR A 504 -29.32 7.35 -16.04
C THR A 504 -28.39 6.47 -15.20
N LEU A 505 -28.49 5.14 -15.33
CA LEU A 505 -27.58 4.22 -14.65
C LEU A 505 -26.11 4.38 -15.12
N GLU A 506 -25.89 4.59 -16.42
CA GLU A 506 -24.56 4.90 -16.98
C GLU A 506 -24.01 6.23 -16.47
N VAL A 507 -24.85 7.26 -16.33
CA VAL A 507 -24.43 8.56 -15.75
C VAL A 507 -24.07 8.39 -14.27
N ILE A 508 -24.90 7.71 -13.48
CA ILE A 508 -24.66 7.49 -12.06
C ILE A 508 -23.31 6.81 -11.83
N SER A 509 -23.01 5.70 -12.53
CA SER A 509 -21.74 4.99 -12.33
C SER A 509 -20.52 5.86 -12.65
N VAL A 510 -20.58 6.69 -13.70
CA VAL A 510 -19.51 7.64 -14.02
C VAL A 510 -19.42 8.77 -13.00
N THR A 511 -20.54 9.27 -12.46
CA THR A 511 -20.50 10.25 -11.36
C THR A 511 -19.84 9.68 -10.11
N THR A 512 -20.05 8.39 -9.80
CA THR A 512 -19.36 7.72 -8.67
C THR A 512 -17.85 7.70 -8.86
N PHE A 513 -17.33 7.39 -10.05
CA PHE A 513 -15.88 7.46 -10.32
C PHE A 513 -15.31 8.89 -10.20
N LEU A 514 -16.04 9.90 -10.68
CA LEU A 514 -15.64 11.31 -10.55
C LEU A 514 -15.63 11.77 -9.08
N LEU A 515 -16.61 11.35 -8.29
CA LEU A 515 -16.67 11.62 -6.85
C LEU A 515 -15.55 10.89 -6.10
N MET A 516 -15.25 9.62 -6.45
CA MET A 516 -14.16 8.87 -5.84
C MET A 516 -12.79 9.51 -6.11
N ASP A 517 -12.54 9.97 -7.33
CA ASP A 517 -11.32 10.70 -7.68
C ASP A 517 -11.20 12.04 -6.93
N ARG A 518 -12.30 12.80 -6.83
CA ARG A 518 -12.36 14.05 -6.06
C ARG A 518 -12.09 13.81 -4.57
N LEU A 519 -12.69 12.78 -3.99
CA LEU A 519 -12.46 12.37 -2.60
C LEU A 519 -11.01 11.95 -2.37
N PHE A 520 -10.43 11.16 -3.29
CA PHE A 520 -9.04 10.69 -3.13
C PHE A 520 -8.02 11.84 -3.21
N TYR A 521 -8.25 12.81 -4.10
CA TYR A 521 -7.50 14.07 -4.14
C TYR A 521 -7.61 14.85 -2.81
N GLU A 522 -8.82 15.08 -2.30
CA GLU A 522 -9.03 15.84 -1.05
C GLU A 522 -8.38 15.15 0.15
N THR A 523 -8.49 13.82 0.26
CA THR A 523 -7.81 13.04 1.30
C THR A 523 -6.29 13.21 1.25
N LEU A 524 -5.70 13.15 0.05
CA LEU A 524 -4.26 13.32 -0.13
C LEU A 524 -3.78 14.75 0.13
N ASP A 525 -4.54 15.78 -0.26
CA ASP A 525 -4.18 17.17 0.04
C ASP A 525 -4.39 17.53 1.52
N LEU A 526 -5.39 16.94 2.18
CA LEU A 526 -5.56 17.02 3.63
C LEU A 526 -4.34 16.46 4.37
N ILE A 527 -3.87 15.27 3.98
CA ILE A 527 -2.63 14.66 4.48
C ILE A 527 -1.44 15.58 4.19
N ARG A 528 -1.30 16.09 2.96
CA ARG A 528 -0.21 17.00 2.56
C ARG A 528 -0.11 18.24 3.46
N ARG A 529 -1.26 18.83 3.82
CA ARG A 529 -1.34 20.06 4.64
C ARG A 529 -1.07 19.80 6.13
N HIS A 530 -1.47 18.65 6.67
CA HIS A 530 -1.42 18.37 8.11
C HIS A 530 -0.25 17.46 8.55
N SER A 531 0.38 16.72 7.62
CA SER A 531 1.48 15.77 7.93
C SER A 531 2.88 16.35 7.74
N TYR A 532 3.03 17.67 7.55
CA TYR A 532 4.34 18.33 7.56
C TYR A 532 4.94 18.27 8.98
N MET A 533 6.14 17.72 9.11
CA MET A 533 6.85 17.59 10.38
C MET A 533 8.34 17.91 10.19
N ASP A 534 8.87 18.71 11.12
CA ASP A 534 10.31 19.00 11.28
C ASP A 534 10.83 18.38 12.57
N PHE A 535 11.57 17.28 12.46
CA PHE A 535 12.24 16.65 13.60
C PHE A 535 13.49 17.45 13.95
N ARG A 536 13.43 18.25 15.03
CA ARG A 536 14.58 18.95 15.60
C ARG A 536 15.02 18.23 16.88
N LEU A 537 16.15 17.52 16.83
CA LEU A 537 16.79 17.01 18.04
C LEU A 537 17.44 18.19 18.77
N LEU A 538 16.79 18.65 19.84
CA LEU A 538 17.26 19.74 20.70
C LEU A 538 17.64 19.19 22.07
N SER A 539 18.92 19.28 22.40
CA SER A 539 19.52 18.93 23.69
C SER A 539 19.76 20.21 24.51
N ASP A 540 18.67 20.87 24.91
CA ASP A 540 18.71 22.11 25.72
C ASP A 540 17.37 22.34 26.46
N GLU A 541 17.44 22.54 27.78
CA GLU A 541 16.27 22.58 28.69
C GLU A 541 15.27 23.70 28.34
N ASN A 542 15.77 24.82 27.79
CA ASN A 542 14.96 25.99 27.47
C ASN A 542 14.13 25.87 26.18
N GLY A 543 14.27 24.79 25.41
CA GLY A 543 13.43 24.53 24.23
C GLY A 543 12.05 23.96 24.55
N LEU A 544 11.93 23.23 25.67
CA LEU A 544 10.78 22.37 25.95
C LEU A 544 9.52 23.16 26.33
N THR A 545 9.67 24.29 27.02
CA THR A 545 8.58 25.22 27.42
C THR A 545 7.96 26.02 26.27
N ARG A 546 8.53 25.95 25.06
CA ARG A 546 7.89 26.43 23.81
C ARG A 546 7.17 25.31 23.06
N LEU A 547 7.67 24.07 23.09
CA LEU A 547 7.05 22.92 22.42
C LEU A 547 5.79 22.43 23.13
N THR A 548 5.75 22.44 24.47
CA THR A 548 4.54 22.11 25.25
C THR A 548 3.37 23.05 24.90
N ARG A 549 3.64 24.36 24.82
CA ARG A 549 2.69 25.41 24.41
C ARG A 549 2.23 25.34 22.94
N MET A 550 2.84 24.45 22.16
CA MET A 550 2.48 24.17 20.76
C MET A 550 1.65 22.87 20.67
N ARG A 551 1.93 21.89 21.54
CA ARG A 551 1.12 20.66 21.73
C ARG A 551 -0.29 20.97 22.22
N GLU A 552 -0.43 21.82 23.24
CA GLU A 552 -1.74 22.25 23.77
C GLU A 552 -2.64 22.86 22.67
N ARG A 553 -2.03 23.56 21.69
CA ARG A 553 -2.76 24.18 20.58
C ARG A 553 -3.14 23.21 19.45
N MET A 554 -2.54 22.02 19.40
CA MET A 554 -2.96 20.95 18.49
C MET A 554 -4.11 20.13 19.09
N GLU A 555 -4.13 19.91 20.41
CA GLU A 555 -5.15 19.09 21.07
C GLU A 555 -6.56 19.70 20.95
N GLU A 556 -6.71 21.03 21.01
CA GLU A 556 -8.01 21.71 20.83
C GLU A 556 -8.61 21.53 19.42
N SER A 557 -7.79 21.35 18.38
CA SER A 557 -8.26 21.36 16.98
C SER A 557 -8.62 20.00 16.40
N LEU A 558 -8.08 18.89 16.96
CA LEU A 558 -8.37 17.52 16.50
C LEU A 558 -9.42 16.76 17.35
N PHE A 559 -9.69 17.23 18.56
CA PHE A 559 -10.58 16.53 19.52
C PHE A 559 -11.97 16.15 18.96
N PRO A 560 -12.67 17.02 18.19
CA PRO A 560 -14.00 16.67 17.65
C PRO A 560 -13.98 15.53 16.62
N VAL A 561 -12.88 15.41 15.86
CA VAL A 561 -12.75 14.44 14.76
C VAL A 561 -12.43 13.06 15.30
N LEU A 562 -11.60 12.98 16.33
CA LEU A 562 -11.25 11.71 17.00
C LEU A 562 -12.43 11.15 17.81
N TRP A 563 -13.20 12.01 18.48
CA TRP A 563 -14.43 11.59 19.18
C TRP A 563 -15.49 11.03 18.23
N ALA A 564 -15.65 11.63 17.05
CA ALA A 564 -16.65 11.23 16.06
C ALA A 564 -16.36 9.88 15.35
N LEU A 565 -15.12 9.38 15.38
CA LEU A 565 -14.71 8.16 14.65
C LEU A 565 -14.60 6.91 15.53
N GLY A 566 -14.71 7.02 16.85
CA GLY A 566 -14.76 5.87 17.77
C GLY A 566 -13.55 4.93 17.71
N TYR A 567 -12.42 5.40 17.18
CA TYR A 567 -11.24 4.58 16.87
C TYR A 567 -10.02 5.07 17.66
N VAL A 568 -9.58 4.21 18.60
CA VAL A 568 -8.22 4.19 19.20
C VAL A 568 -7.88 5.38 20.11
N SER A 569 -7.25 5.23 21.28
CA SER A 569 -7.15 4.11 22.22
C SER A 569 -6.55 4.72 23.50
N GLU A 570 -6.76 4.09 24.66
CA GLU A 570 -6.24 4.46 25.97
C GLU A 570 -4.71 4.22 26.11
N HIS A 571 -3.96 4.26 25.01
CA HIS A 571 -2.57 3.77 24.89
C HIS A 571 -1.58 4.79 24.29
N LEU A 572 -1.98 6.05 24.06
CA LEU A 572 -1.06 7.14 23.68
C LEU A 572 -0.62 8.02 24.87
N LYS A 573 -0.74 7.50 26.10
CA LYS A 573 0.00 7.99 27.27
C LYS A 573 1.12 7.00 27.58
N LYS A 574 2.34 7.52 27.78
CA LYS A 574 3.65 6.82 27.71
C LYS A 574 4.10 6.64 26.24
N ASP A 575 5.27 7.09 25.79
CA ASP A 575 6.46 7.57 26.51
C ASP A 575 7.01 8.89 25.96
N ALA A 576 7.20 9.86 26.85
CA ALA A 576 8.07 11.02 26.63
C ALA A 576 9.29 10.85 27.54
N GLY A 577 10.27 10.05 27.08
CA GLY A 577 11.47 9.74 27.86
C GLY A 577 12.28 10.99 28.22
N HIS A 578 12.21 11.41 29.49
CA HIS A 578 13.26 12.20 30.13
C HIS A 578 14.42 11.26 30.46
N HIS A 579 15.58 11.49 29.84
CA HIS A 579 16.81 10.76 30.11
C HIS A 579 17.96 11.75 30.36
N ASP A 580 17.78 12.64 31.34
CA ASP A 580 18.90 13.29 32.02
C ASP A 580 19.09 12.59 33.37
N VAL A 581 20.07 11.68 33.42
CA VAL A 581 20.45 10.94 34.64
C VAL A 581 21.63 11.66 35.28
N ASN A 582 21.34 12.59 36.19
CA ASN A 582 22.37 13.32 36.93
C ASN A 582 22.75 12.56 38.21
N LEU A 583 23.87 11.83 38.20
CA LEU A 583 24.28 10.95 39.28
C LEU A 583 25.41 11.56 40.13
N GLU A 584 25.10 12.01 41.35
CA GLU A 584 26.08 12.56 42.29
C GLU A 584 26.72 11.45 43.14
N ILE A 585 28.04 11.23 42.99
CA ILE A 585 28.77 10.16 43.67
C ILE A 585 29.57 10.73 44.86
N ARG A 586 29.13 10.41 46.09
CA ARG A 586 29.81 10.82 47.33
C ARG A 586 30.69 9.69 47.90
N GLY A 587 31.84 10.08 48.46
CA GLY A 587 32.88 9.17 48.97
C GLY A 587 34.22 9.34 48.24
N THR A 588 35.34 9.04 48.91
CA THR A 588 36.71 9.32 48.42
C THR A 588 37.55 8.09 48.04
N GLY A 589 37.14 6.87 48.41
CA GLY A 589 37.89 5.64 48.14
C GLY A 589 37.94 5.20 46.65
N MET A 590 38.75 4.19 46.35
CA MET A 590 38.98 3.73 44.96
C MET A 590 37.70 3.26 44.23
N ILE A 591 36.72 2.70 44.94
CA ILE A 591 35.42 2.35 44.34
C ILE A 591 34.67 3.62 43.88
N ALA A 592 34.75 4.71 44.65
CA ALA A 592 34.14 5.98 44.28
C ALA A 592 34.91 6.70 43.14
N SER A 593 36.23 6.50 43.01
CA SER A 593 36.97 6.98 41.83
C SER A 593 36.66 6.14 40.59
N LEU A 594 36.53 4.82 40.72
CA LEU A 594 36.08 3.91 39.65
C LEU A 594 34.70 4.35 39.14
N ILE A 595 33.70 4.49 40.01
CA ILE A 595 32.35 4.92 39.62
C ILE A 595 32.35 6.34 39.04
N ARG A 596 33.21 7.26 39.52
CA ARG A 596 33.38 8.60 38.90
C ARG A 596 34.06 8.53 37.51
N SER A 597 34.93 7.56 37.26
CA SER A 597 35.49 7.29 35.93
C SER A 597 34.40 6.75 34.99
N LEU A 598 33.61 5.77 35.46
CA LEU A 598 32.46 5.22 34.73
C LEU A 598 31.47 6.32 34.34
N VAL A 599 31.06 7.20 35.27
CA VAL A 599 30.13 8.31 34.99
C VAL A 599 30.71 9.40 34.07
N ARG A 600 32.04 9.60 34.04
CA ARG A 600 32.66 10.44 33.00
C ARG A 600 32.46 9.88 31.59
N GLY A 601 32.50 8.56 31.43
CA GLY A 601 32.21 7.88 30.16
C GLY A 601 30.78 8.09 29.66
N PHE A 602 29.80 8.25 30.56
CA PHE A 602 28.41 8.54 30.20
C PHE A 602 28.14 10.00 29.81
N ASN A 603 29.02 10.95 30.14
CA ASN A 603 28.79 12.39 29.95
C ASN A 603 29.10 12.89 28.53
N VAL A 604 28.73 12.10 27.51
CA VAL A 604 28.95 12.43 26.09
C VAL A 604 27.93 13.46 25.64
N LYS A 605 28.23 14.75 25.84
CA LYS A 605 27.48 15.89 25.28
C LYS A 605 27.64 16.01 23.75
N LYS A 606 27.31 14.95 22.99
CA LYS A 606 27.11 15.01 21.54
C LYS A 606 25.84 15.80 21.24
N ARG A 607 25.97 17.13 21.14
CA ARG A 607 24.88 18.03 20.69
C ARG A 607 24.61 17.84 19.20
N VAL A 608 23.90 16.77 18.85
CA VAL A 608 23.48 16.46 17.48
C VAL A 608 22.31 17.35 17.06
N LYS A 609 22.60 18.52 16.49
CA LYS A 609 21.61 19.34 15.76
C LYS A 609 21.39 18.78 14.35
N THR A 610 20.81 17.59 14.23
CA THR A 610 20.21 17.14 12.97
C THR A 610 18.76 17.60 12.91
N VAL A 611 18.43 18.32 11.84
CA VAL A 611 17.05 18.70 11.51
C VAL A 611 16.64 17.88 10.29
N VAL A 612 15.68 16.97 10.48
CA VAL A 612 15.19 16.10 9.42
C VAL A 612 13.72 16.44 9.16
N SER A 613 13.36 16.77 7.92
CA SER A 613 11.98 17.12 7.54
C SER A 613 11.32 16.03 6.72
N ASN A 614 10.01 15.85 6.89
CA ASN A 614 9.22 14.89 6.10
C ASN A 614 8.81 15.43 4.70
N SER A 615 9.31 16.61 4.31
CA SER A 615 8.84 17.38 3.15
C SER A 615 8.95 16.63 1.81
N ALA A 616 9.97 15.77 1.64
CA ALA A 616 10.16 14.96 0.44
C ALA A 616 9.13 13.81 0.32
N CYS A 617 8.63 13.28 1.44
CA CYS A 617 7.70 12.17 1.45
C CYS A 617 6.24 12.60 1.27
N LEU A 618 5.89 13.87 1.50
CA LEU A 618 4.52 14.37 1.36
C LEU A 618 3.92 14.07 -0.02
N PRO A 619 2.63 13.69 -0.11
CA PRO A 619 1.98 13.35 -1.38
C PRO A 619 1.84 14.57 -2.29
N ARG A 620 1.88 14.35 -3.61
CA ARG A 620 1.66 15.39 -4.62
C ARG A 620 0.36 15.09 -5.40
N PRO A 621 -0.81 15.36 -4.82
CA PRO A 621 -2.09 14.98 -5.42
C PRO A 621 -2.36 15.73 -6.74
N SER A 622 -2.91 15.01 -7.71
CA SER A 622 -3.34 15.53 -9.01
C SER A 622 -4.86 15.77 -9.01
N GLU A 623 -5.28 17.01 -9.29
CA GLU A 623 -6.69 17.38 -9.47
C GLU A 623 -7.12 17.09 -10.92
N LEU A 624 -8.24 16.39 -11.11
CA LEU A 624 -8.80 16.16 -12.44
C LEU A 624 -9.21 17.48 -13.12
N PRO A 625 -8.68 17.83 -14.32
CA PRO A 625 -8.98 19.10 -14.94
C PRO A 625 -10.46 19.26 -15.26
N ARG A 626 -11.06 20.39 -14.84
CA ARG A 626 -12.48 20.74 -15.07
C ARG A 626 -12.94 20.60 -16.53
N ARG A 627 -12.03 20.76 -17.50
CA ARG A 627 -12.28 20.52 -18.94
C ARG A 627 -12.68 19.06 -19.25
N VAL A 628 -12.11 18.07 -18.56
CA VAL A 628 -12.43 16.64 -18.73
C VAL A 628 -13.82 16.35 -18.18
N VAL A 629 -14.11 16.85 -16.97
CA VAL A 629 -15.44 16.75 -16.33
C VAL A 629 -16.52 17.34 -17.24
N PHE A 630 -16.28 18.53 -17.80
CA PHE A 630 -17.21 19.15 -18.76
C PHE A 630 -17.37 18.32 -20.04
N LYS A 631 -16.30 17.75 -20.61
CA LYS A 631 -16.39 16.84 -21.78
C LYS A 631 -17.26 15.61 -21.50
N ILE A 632 -17.15 15.00 -20.31
CA ILE A 632 -17.95 13.83 -19.91
C ILE A 632 -19.45 14.21 -19.84
N TYR A 633 -19.80 15.24 -19.07
CA TYR A 633 -21.21 15.61 -18.90
C TYR A 633 -21.84 16.21 -20.17
N SER A 634 -21.12 17.03 -20.94
CA SER A 634 -21.61 17.54 -22.24
C SER A 634 -21.85 16.42 -23.26
N SER A 635 -21.00 15.38 -23.25
CA SER A 635 -21.20 14.20 -24.10
C SER A 635 -22.43 13.38 -23.67
N TYR A 636 -22.66 13.20 -22.36
CA TYR A 636 -23.89 12.60 -21.85
C TYR A 636 -25.15 13.42 -22.18
N LEU A 637 -25.09 14.74 -22.07
CA LEU A 637 -26.15 15.65 -22.51
C LEU A 637 -26.41 15.49 -24.02
N GLY A 638 -25.35 15.36 -24.83
CA GLY A 638 -25.45 15.00 -26.24
C GLY A 638 -26.20 13.68 -26.46
N VAL A 639 -25.82 12.60 -25.76
CA VAL A 639 -26.51 11.30 -25.83
C VAL A 639 -27.98 11.40 -25.41
N PHE A 640 -28.30 12.22 -24.40
CA PHE A 640 -29.67 12.50 -23.96
C PHE A 640 -30.47 13.24 -25.04
N VAL A 641 -29.93 14.33 -25.61
CA VAL A 641 -30.57 15.05 -26.72
C VAL A 641 -30.77 14.14 -27.94
N LEU A 642 -29.78 13.32 -28.29
CA LEU A 642 -29.91 12.30 -29.35
C LEU A 642 -30.89 11.18 -29.02
N LEU A 643 -31.23 10.94 -27.75
CA LEU A 643 -32.27 9.98 -27.39
C LEU A 643 -33.64 10.53 -27.78
N PHE A 644 -34.00 11.72 -27.28
CA PHE A 644 -35.31 12.34 -27.52
C PHE A 644 -35.52 12.78 -28.97
N THR A 645 -34.46 13.23 -29.67
CA THR A 645 -34.56 13.58 -31.10
C THR A 645 -34.64 12.36 -32.03
N SER A 646 -34.33 11.15 -31.57
CA SER A 646 -34.14 10.03 -32.50
C SER A 646 -35.38 9.48 -33.19
N ALA A 647 -36.58 9.74 -32.65
CA ALA A 647 -37.83 9.45 -33.37
C ALA A 647 -37.97 10.34 -34.63
N TYR A 648 -37.39 11.54 -34.62
CA TYR A 648 -37.40 12.48 -35.74
C TYR A 648 -36.23 12.23 -36.71
N THR A 649 -35.03 11.94 -36.20
CA THR A 649 -33.85 11.67 -37.05
C THR A 649 -34.02 10.39 -37.87
N GLN A 650 -34.71 9.38 -37.33
CA GLN A 650 -35.09 8.18 -38.10
C GLN A 650 -36.00 8.51 -39.29
N ARG A 651 -36.99 9.41 -39.11
CA ARG A 651 -37.89 9.86 -40.19
C ARG A 651 -37.16 10.68 -41.26
N LEU A 652 -36.13 11.44 -40.88
CA LEU A 652 -35.31 12.23 -41.80
C LEU A 652 -34.58 11.36 -42.83
N ARG A 653 -34.16 10.14 -42.48
CA ARG A 653 -33.52 9.20 -43.42
C ARG A 653 -34.40 8.94 -44.65
N ARG A 654 -35.69 8.65 -44.44
CA ARG A 654 -36.64 8.47 -45.54
C ARG A 654 -36.82 9.74 -46.37
N VAL A 655 -36.82 10.92 -45.74
CA VAL A 655 -36.94 12.20 -46.47
C VAL A 655 -35.75 12.38 -47.43
N ILE A 656 -34.53 12.10 -46.98
CA ILE A 656 -33.31 12.13 -47.80
C ILE A 656 -33.43 11.13 -48.96
N CYS A 657 -33.75 9.86 -48.69
CA CYS A 657 -33.94 8.86 -49.74
C CYS A 657 -35.04 9.26 -50.75
N SER A 658 -36.13 9.87 -50.29
CA SER A 658 -37.23 10.33 -51.15
C SER A 658 -36.86 11.50 -52.06
N PHE A 659 -35.90 12.34 -51.65
CA PHE A 659 -35.39 13.45 -52.44
C PHE A 659 -34.59 12.95 -53.66
N PHE A 660 -33.67 11.99 -53.44
CA PHE A 660 -32.88 11.37 -54.50
C PHE A 660 -33.70 10.38 -55.34
N TYR A 661 -34.51 9.53 -54.73
CA TYR A 661 -35.19 8.40 -55.38
C TYR A 661 -36.71 8.59 -55.51
N ARG A 662 -37.14 9.75 -56.03
CA ARG A 662 -38.57 10.12 -56.20
C ARG A 662 -39.43 9.05 -56.88
N ARG A 663 -38.89 8.33 -57.89
CA ARG A 663 -39.61 7.24 -58.58
C ARG A 663 -39.84 6.02 -57.66
N ARG A 664 -38.84 5.62 -56.86
CA ARG A 664 -38.94 4.55 -55.86
C ARG A 664 -39.93 4.92 -54.76
N GLU A 665 -39.88 6.15 -54.25
CA GLU A 665 -40.82 6.63 -53.23
C GLU A 665 -42.29 6.61 -53.72
N LYS A 666 -42.57 7.06 -54.95
CA LYS A 666 -43.92 6.95 -55.53
C LYS A 666 -44.43 5.50 -55.57
N ARG A 667 -43.56 4.55 -55.96
CA ARG A 667 -43.89 3.11 -55.98
C ARG A 667 -44.12 2.56 -54.57
N ARG A 668 -43.28 2.93 -53.59
CA ARG A 668 -43.43 2.55 -52.17
C ARG A 668 -44.75 3.02 -51.57
N VAL A 669 -45.13 4.28 -51.80
CA VAL A 669 -46.42 4.84 -51.30
C VAL A 669 -47.62 4.22 -52.00
N LEU A 670 -47.55 3.94 -53.31
CA LEU A 670 -48.62 3.25 -54.03
C LEU A 670 -48.80 1.81 -53.55
N TYR A 671 -47.69 1.08 -53.38
CA TYR A 671 -47.69 -0.28 -52.80
C TYR A 671 -48.34 -0.27 -51.41
N LEU A 672 -47.89 0.61 -50.51
CA LEU A 672 -48.45 0.72 -49.16
C LEU A 672 -49.96 0.99 -49.20
N TYR A 673 -50.43 1.89 -50.08
CA TYR A 673 -51.86 2.19 -50.22
C TYR A 673 -52.65 0.97 -50.70
N ASN A 674 -52.25 0.37 -51.82
CA ASN A 674 -52.97 -0.73 -52.46
C ASN A 674 -52.96 -2.00 -51.58
N GLU A 675 -51.80 -2.35 -51.01
CA GLU A 675 -51.65 -3.50 -50.13
C GLU A 675 -52.44 -3.32 -48.83
N SER A 676 -52.50 -2.11 -48.28
CA SER A 676 -53.33 -1.85 -47.09
C SER A 676 -54.83 -1.91 -47.40
N LEU A 677 -55.25 -1.46 -48.58
CA LEU A 677 -56.63 -1.57 -49.04
C LEU A 677 -57.02 -3.05 -49.25
N ARG A 678 -56.14 -3.83 -49.89
CA ARG A 678 -56.28 -5.28 -50.06
C ARG A 678 -56.37 -5.99 -48.70
N ARG A 679 -55.51 -5.66 -47.74
CA ARG A 679 -55.55 -6.19 -46.36
C ARG A 679 -56.85 -5.82 -45.64
N ARG A 680 -57.39 -4.61 -45.85
CA ARG A 680 -58.70 -4.20 -45.29
C ARG A 680 -59.85 -5.02 -45.87
N LEU A 681 -59.91 -5.19 -47.19
CA LEU A 681 -60.92 -6.01 -47.88
C LEU A 681 -60.82 -7.49 -47.48
N GLY A 682 -59.61 -8.05 -47.45
CA GLY A 682 -59.36 -9.41 -46.99
C GLY A 682 -59.79 -9.62 -45.53
N HIS A 683 -59.51 -8.66 -44.65
CA HIS A 683 -59.95 -8.73 -43.25
C HIS A 683 -61.48 -8.64 -43.11
N ALA A 684 -62.15 -7.79 -43.89
CA ALA A 684 -63.61 -7.71 -43.90
C ALA A 684 -64.25 -9.03 -44.34
N ARG A 685 -63.79 -9.61 -45.47
CA ARG A 685 -64.25 -10.93 -45.97
C ARG A 685 -64.01 -12.04 -44.96
N PHE A 686 -62.79 -12.12 -44.40
CA PHE A 686 -62.45 -13.10 -43.35
C PHE A 686 -63.35 -12.97 -42.11
N MET A 687 -63.60 -11.75 -41.64
CA MET A 687 -64.47 -11.53 -40.48
C MET A 687 -65.94 -11.87 -40.76
N ARG A 688 -66.45 -11.56 -41.97
CA ARG A 688 -67.79 -11.96 -42.41
C ARG A 688 -67.96 -13.47 -42.41
N ALA A 689 -67.02 -14.19 -43.05
CA ALA A 689 -67.00 -15.66 -43.06
C ALA A 689 -66.87 -16.28 -41.66
N LYS A 690 -65.98 -15.74 -40.82
CA LYS A 690 -65.78 -16.20 -39.44
C LYS A 690 -67.04 -16.03 -38.58
N VAL A 691 -67.72 -14.89 -38.67
CA VAL A 691 -68.95 -14.64 -37.90
C VAL A 691 -70.08 -15.56 -38.39
N ARG A 692 -70.28 -15.70 -39.72
CA ARG A 692 -71.25 -16.66 -40.30
C ARG A 692 -70.99 -18.09 -39.80
N ALA A 693 -69.73 -18.56 -39.79
CA ALA A 693 -69.38 -19.91 -39.32
C ALA A 693 -69.65 -20.12 -37.80
N LEU A 694 -69.37 -19.11 -36.97
CA LEU A 694 -69.66 -19.17 -35.54
C LEU A 694 -71.17 -19.09 -35.23
N ALA A 695 -71.95 -18.40 -36.06
CA ALA A 695 -73.41 -18.36 -35.99
C ALA A 695 -74.02 -19.71 -36.40
N ARG A 696 -73.66 -20.25 -37.58
CA ARG A 696 -74.13 -21.57 -38.08
C ARG A 696 -73.84 -22.71 -37.10
N THR A 697 -72.74 -22.65 -36.34
CA THR A 697 -72.36 -23.66 -35.34
C THR A 697 -72.91 -23.43 -33.92
N ARG A 698 -73.80 -22.45 -33.72
CA ARG A 698 -74.31 -21.95 -32.41
C ARG A 698 -73.23 -21.59 -31.37
N ARG A 699 -71.94 -21.54 -31.73
CA ARG A 699 -70.84 -21.24 -30.80
C ARG A 699 -70.84 -19.80 -30.29
N LEU A 700 -71.55 -18.88 -30.97
CA LEU A 700 -71.75 -17.53 -30.45
C LEU A 700 -72.64 -17.50 -29.18
N GLU A 701 -73.51 -18.49 -29.00
CA GLU A 701 -74.48 -18.58 -27.91
C GLU A 701 -73.82 -19.01 -26.58
N TYR A 702 -72.72 -19.78 -26.66
CA TYR A 702 -72.03 -20.38 -25.51
C TYR A 702 -70.95 -19.49 -24.87
N HIS A 703 -70.73 -18.27 -25.39
CA HIS A 703 -69.62 -17.39 -24.99
C HIS A 703 -70.05 -16.10 -24.27
N LEU A 704 -71.31 -15.99 -23.80
CA LEU A 704 -71.65 -14.95 -22.82
C LEU A 704 -70.98 -15.28 -21.48
N ASP A 705 -70.01 -14.47 -21.06
CA ASP A 705 -69.42 -14.56 -19.73
C ASP A 705 -70.53 -14.51 -18.65
N PRO A 706 -70.50 -15.37 -17.60
CA PRO A 706 -71.51 -15.36 -16.54
C PRO A 706 -71.72 -13.98 -15.91
N TRP A 707 -70.67 -13.16 -15.86
CA TRP A 707 -70.69 -11.79 -15.37
C TRP A 707 -71.46 -10.81 -16.28
N VAL A 708 -71.47 -11.02 -17.60
CA VAL A 708 -72.30 -10.24 -18.55
C VAL A 708 -73.76 -10.64 -18.37
N ALA A 709 -74.06 -11.94 -18.30
CA ALA A 709 -75.41 -12.44 -18.08
C ALA A 709 -76.01 -11.95 -16.75
N LEU A 710 -75.21 -11.98 -15.67
CA LEU A 710 -75.60 -11.46 -14.36
C LEU A 710 -75.90 -9.94 -14.39
N ARG A 711 -75.03 -9.14 -15.05
CA ARG A 711 -75.24 -7.70 -15.22
C ARG A 711 -76.49 -7.37 -16.05
N GLN A 712 -76.80 -8.17 -17.07
CA GLN A 712 -77.99 -8.00 -17.91
C GLN A 712 -79.29 -8.44 -17.21
N ARG A 713 -79.26 -9.51 -16.41
CA ARG A 713 -80.44 -10.03 -15.71
C ARG A 713 -80.86 -9.18 -14.51
N TRP A 714 -79.89 -8.59 -13.79
CA TRP A 714 -80.15 -7.81 -12.56
C TRP A 714 -79.48 -6.42 -12.62
N PRO A 715 -79.85 -5.53 -13.56
CA PRO A 715 -79.11 -4.28 -13.80
C PRO A 715 -79.11 -3.32 -12.58
N ALA A 716 -80.16 -3.34 -11.75
CA ALA A 716 -80.24 -2.51 -10.54
C ALA A 716 -79.25 -2.94 -9.43
N LEU A 717 -79.00 -4.25 -9.28
CA LEU A 717 -78.10 -4.80 -8.25
C LEU A 717 -76.67 -4.99 -8.77
N CYS A 718 -76.52 -5.36 -10.04
CA CYS A 718 -75.27 -5.79 -10.65
C CYS A 718 -74.72 -4.80 -11.69
N GLY A 719 -75.35 -3.64 -11.88
CA GLY A 719 -74.94 -2.61 -12.84
C GLY A 719 -73.49 -2.12 -12.63
N TRP A 720 -73.03 -2.05 -11.38
CA TRP A 720 -71.67 -1.66 -10.99
C TRP A 720 -70.57 -2.57 -11.56
N LEU A 721 -70.90 -3.82 -11.94
CA LEU A 721 -69.95 -4.76 -12.54
C LEU A 721 -69.34 -4.23 -13.86
N VAL A 722 -69.94 -3.21 -14.49
CA VAL A 722 -69.40 -2.48 -15.65
C VAL A 722 -67.96 -1.97 -15.46
N ILE A 723 -67.47 -1.89 -14.22
CA ILE A 723 -66.07 -1.61 -13.91
C ILE A 723 -65.14 -2.69 -14.51
N PHE A 724 -65.49 -3.97 -14.39
CA PHE A 724 -64.66 -5.09 -14.85
C PHE A 724 -64.72 -5.31 -16.37
N ALA A 725 -63.69 -5.91 -16.97
CA ALA A 725 -63.66 -6.19 -18.41
C ALA A 725 -64.39 -7.49 -18.80
N SER A 726 -64.64 -8.38 -17.83
CA SER A 726 -65.37 -9.65 -17.96
C SER A 726 -66.89 -9.50 -17.88
N ALA A 727 -67.41 -8.41 -17.30
CA ALA A 727 -68.84 -8.13 -17.15
C ALA A 727 -69.39 -7.12 -18.18
N ARG A 728 -68.62 -6.87 -19.24
CA ARG A 728 -68.92 -5.87 -20.27
C ARG A 728 -69.05 -6.53 -21.63
N ARG A 729 -70.04 -6.08 -22.41
CA ARG A 729 -70.31 -6.63 -23.75
C ARG A 729 -69.11 -6.43 -24.68
N ARG A 730 -68.97 -7.28 -25.69
CA ARG A 730 -67.87 -7.22 -26.67
C ARG A 730 -68.43 -7.06 -28.08
N CYS A 731 -67.77 -6.27 -28.92
CA CYS A 731 -68.16 -6.14 -30.32
C CYS A 731 -67.97 -7.47 -31.08
N LEU A 732 -69.02 -7.95 -31.75
CA LEU A 732 -69.02 -9.19 -32.53
C LEU A 732 -67.87 -9.27 -33.58
N VAL A 733 -67.53 -8.14 -34.19
CA VAL A 733 -66.54 -8.06 -35.28
C VAL A 733 -65.11 -7.89 -34.74
N CYS A 734 -64.84 -6.90 -33.88
CA CYS A 734 -63.47 -6.57 -33.45
C CYS A 734 -63.10 -7.04 -32.03
N GLY A 735 -64.04 -7.61 -31.27
CA GLY A 735 -63.84 -8.01 -29.87
C GLY A 735 -63.66 -6.86 -28.88
N GLU A 736 -63.79 -5.59 -29.33
CA GLU A 736 -63.65 -4.42 -28.47
C GLU A 736 -64.70 -4.43 -27.34
N VAL A 737 -64.22 -4.32 -26.10
CA VAL A 737 -65.06 -4.30 -24.89
C VAL A 737 -65.78 -2.95 -24.77
N GLU A 738 -67.05 -2.99 -24.39
CA GLU A 738 -67.93 -1.85 -24.06
C GLU A 738 -67.15 -0.76 -23.27
N PRO A 739 -67.10 0.51 -23.72
CA PRO A 739 -66.33 1.54 -23.03
C PRO A 739 -66.99 1.93 -21.70
N ARG A 740 -66.20 2.20 -20.65
CA ARG A 740 -66.74 2.67 -19.35
C ARG A 740 -67.41 4.06 -19.44
N LYS A 741 -66.93 4.91 -20.35
CA LYS A 741 -67.50 6.20 -20.76
C LYS A 741 -67.19 6.38 -22.24
N GLY A 742 -68.18 6.61 -23.09
CA GLY A 742 -68.01 6.69 -24.55
C GLY A 742 -69.31 6.43 -25.30
N PRO A 743 -69.28 6.41 -26.64
CA PRO A 743 -70.46 6.06 -27.44
C PRO A 743 -70.84 4.60 -27.21
N GLU A 744 -72.15 4.35 -27.08
CA GLU A 744 -72.71 3.03 -26.87
C GLU A 744 -72.44 2.08 -28.05
N LEU A 745 -72.44 0.79 -27.75
CA LEU A 745 -72.40 -0.24 -28.79
C LEU A 745 -73.75 -0.25 -29.52
N ARG A 746 -73.73 -0.40 -30.84
CA ARG A 746 -74.94 -0.56 -31.67
C ARG A 746 -75.47 -1.99 -31.52
N GLU A 747 -76.75 -2.12 -31.30
CA GLU A 747 -77.46 -3.40 -31.23
C GLU A 747 -78.01 -3.76 -32.62
N CYS A 748 -78.32 -5.03 -32.86
CA CYS A 748 -78.87 -5.47 -34.14
C CYS A 748 -80.31 -4.96 -34.32
N VAL A 749 -80.58 -4.26 -35.41
CA VAL A 749 -81.94 -3.74 -35.74
C VAL A 749 -82.77 -4.79 -36.48
N ASN A 750 -82.15 -5.65 -37.28
CA ASN A 750 -82.83 -6.56 -38.21
C ASN A 750 -83.53 -7.75 -37.53
N ALA A 751 -83.19 -8.06 -36.28
CA ALA A 751 -83.71 -9.21 -35.55
C ALA A 751 -83.98 -8.84 -34.08
N PRO A 752 -85.23 -8.51 -33.70
CA PRO A 752 -85.56 -8.22 -32.31
C PRO A 752 -85.30 -9.45 -31.43
N GLY A 753 -84.47 -9.29 -30.40
CA GLY A 753 -83.98 -10.38 -29.54
C GLY A 753 -82.55 -10.84 -29.82
N CYS A 754 -81.87 -10.32 -30.84
CA CYS A 754 -80.47 -10.62 -31.09
C CYS A 754 -79.54 -10.07 -29.98
N PRO A 755 -78.73 -10.91 -29.29
CA PRO A 755 -77.87 -10.47 -28.18
C PRO A 755 -76.55 -9.81 -28.63
N PHE A 756 -76.27 -9.76 -29.94
CA PHE A 756 -74.99 -9.29 -30.46
C PHE A 756 -74.94 -7.77 -30.62
N VAL A 757 -73.77 -7.21 -30.31
CA VAL A 757 -73.51 -5.78 -30.34
C VAL A 757 -72.26 -5.45 -31.15
N HIS A 758 -72.23 -4.25 -31.71
CA HIS A 758 -71.20 -3.77 -32.64
C HIS A 758 -70.64 -2.43 -32.18
N CYS A 759 -69.32 -2.22 -32.28
CA CYS A 759 -68.78 -0.88 -32.02
C CYS A 759 -69.14 0.07 -33.18
N PRO A 760 -69.27 1.40 -32.96
CA PRO A 760 -69.69 2.35 -34.00
C PRO A 760 -68.76 2.48 -35.22
N GLU A 761 -67.55 1.90 -35.19
CA GLU A 761 -66.72 1.74 -36.39
C GLU A 761 -67.14 0.47 -37.14
N CYS A 762 -67.18 -0.68 -36.47
CA CYS A 762 -67.56 -1.94 -37.09
C CYS A 762 -69.01 -1.96 -37.61
N TRP A 763 -69.98 -1.28 -36.98
CA TRP A 763 -71.37 -1.26 -37.46
C TRP A 763 -71.50 -0.63 -38.86
N ARG A 764 -70.83 0.51 -39.08
CA ARG A 764 -70.78 1.15 -40.40
C ARG A 764 -69.94 0.38 -41.41
N ASP A 765 -68.89 -0.31 -40.95
CA ASP A 765 -68.06 -1.14 -41.81
C ASP A 765 -68.79 -2.36 -42.39
N VAL A 766 -69.81 -2.87 -41.69
CA VAL A 766 -70.62 -4.02 -42.14
C VAL A 766 -71.91 -3.59 -42.87
N GLY A 767 -72.03 -2.32 -43.25
CA GLY A 767 -73.22 -1.80 -43.94
C GLY A 767 -74.46 -1.68 -43.05
N GLU A 768 -74.27 -1.55 -41.73
CA GLU A 768 -75.36 -1.51 -40.73
C GLU A 768 -76.20 -2.80 -40.68
N ILE A 769 -75.60 -3.92 -41.08
CA ILE A 769 -76.18 -5.27 -41.10
C ILE A 769 -75.43 -6.17 -40.10
N CYS A 770 -76.17 -6.89 -39.24
CA CYS A 770 -75.55 -7.88 -38.34
C CYS A 770 -75.25 -9.19 -39.08
N TYR A 771 -73.96 -9.50 -39.30
CA TYR A 771 -73.52 -10.75 -39.94
C TYR A 771 -73.93 -12.07 -39.25
N ALA A 772 -74.51 -12.02 -38.05
CA ALA A 772 -75.08 -13.20 -37.38
C ALA A 772 -76.60 -13.36 -37.63
N CYS A 773 -77.28 -12.35 -38.18
CA CYS A 773 -78.72 -12.33 -38.45
C CYS A 773 -79.05 -11.97 -39.91
N ALA A 774 -78.02 -11.86 -40.76
CA ALA A 774 -78.17 -11.49 -42.15
C ALA A 774 -78.41 -12.75 -42.99
N ASP A 775 -79.69 -13.05 -43.22
CA ASP A 775 -80.11 -13.92 -44.33
C ASP A 775 -79.83 -13.17 -45.63
N LEU A 776 -78.62 -13.41 -46.14
CA LEU A 776 -78.22 -13.10 -47.49
C LEU A 776 -78.01 -14.45 -48.14
N GLU A 777 -78.67 -14.65 -49.28
CA GLU A 777 -78.51 -15.82 -50.14
C GLU A 777 -77.01 -16.13 -50.33
N ASP A 778 -76.65 -17.41 -50.46
CA ASP A 778 -75.25 -17.81 -50.55
C ASP A 778 -74.61 -17.17 -51.79
N GLU A 779 -73.91 -16.05 -51.56
CA GLU A 779 -73.20 -15.26 -52.57
C GLU A 779 -72.33 -16.19 -53.43
N THR A 780 -72.69 -16.29 -54.70
CA THR A 780 -71.89 -16.95 -55.74
C THR A 780 -70.54 -16.23 -55.89
N ASP A 781 -69.59 -16.85 -56.60
CA ASP A 781 -68.24 -16.29 -56.76
C ASP A 781 -68.20 -14.90 -57.45
N ASP A 782 -69.32 -14.40 -57.97
CA ASP A 782 -69.51 -13.09 -58.61
C ASP A 782 -69.22 -11.89 -57.68
N ASP A 783 -69.47 -12.01 -56.35
CA ASP A 783 -69.09 -10.99 -55.36
C ASP A 783 -67.57 -10.80 -55.22
N ALA A 784 -66.77 -11.76 -55.72
CA ALA A 784 -65.34 -11.59 -55.86
C ALA A 784 -64.96 -10.74 -57.08
N GLU A 785 -65.78 -10.74 -58.14
CA GLU A 785 -65.56 -9.95 -59.36
C GLU A 785 -65.95 -8.48 -59.19
N GLU A 786 -67.06 -8.13 -58.51
CA GLU A 786 -67.42 -6.71 -58.32
C GLU A 786 -66.31 -5.95 -57.56
N TYR A 787 -65.74 -6.55 -56.52
CA TYR A 787 -64.59 -5.99 -55.81
C TYR A 787 -63.26 -6.09 -56.60
N GLY A 788 -63.17 -7.02 -57.55
CA GLY A 788 -62.07 -7.12 -58.52
C GLY A 788 -62.07 -5.95 -59.52
N ALA A 789 -63.24 -5.58 -60.03
CA ALA A 789 -63.43 -4.46 -60.95
C ALA A 789 -62.99 -3.11 -60.33
N PHE A 790 -63.18 -2.91 -59.02
CA PHE A 790 -62.71 -1.72 -58.29
C PHE A 790 -61.18 -1.64 -58.03
N LEU A 791 -60.42 -2.67 -58.44
CA LEU A 791 -58.96 -2.75 -58.27
C LEU A 791 -58.17 -2.49 -59.57
N HIS A 792 -58.82 -2.46 -60.73
CA HIS A 792 -58.22 -2.06 -62.01
C HIS A 792 -58.16 -0.53 -62.21
#